data_AF-A0AA38MKC8-F1
#
_entry.id   AF-A0AA38MKC8-F1
#
_cell.length_a   1.000
_cell.length_b   1.000
_cell.length_c   1.000
_cell.angle_alpha   90.00
_cell.angle_beta   90.00
_cell.angle_gamma   90.00
#
_symmetry.space_group_name_H-M   'P 1'
#
loop_
_entity.id
_entity.type
_entity.pdbx_description
1 polymer ?
#
loop_
_entity_poly.entity_id
_entity_poly.type
_entity_poly.pdbx_seq_one_letter_code
_entity_poly.pdbx_strand_id
1 'polypeptide(L)'
;MLSKYLMVLLSINLPASSLRQNNVCKSFNGYFSPENNMDCYYDPDTQLETPQLIKKYAGVVETHTVISEDGYMVTLFRIPVKTPKGVVLVHHSIATSSQIYLWQGNHSFAITLWRNGFDVWLANHRGTSYSNRHINITTSDFNYWNFGAHEMALYDVSAELRHISEKTNNSKIIFVGHSLGSGVGLMYASLQSEEAKNYLHTMILLAPPAYFTYATSIVAVLKPFASILERLSKFLQIGSPLLFLPYLLPLSRIILRSFPIILLVTAVIIWMSCGFTPNRTDPTFFNFNAFIYGNNFSLKTFIHFLQISNTHRRFQMYDYGKSENLKMYGSVIPPLYPLHNISVPILLVSSTGDSLCTKMDSEDLFNELPAQVKIYGHWKLDGLNHLDYLVGLHRELLIVDSEYASMPPLYHLDDYDKCMLYGENALYCGIHVQLYPINSKNVSEVWKIIQKVSSSPEYFRHDLLRHGICVTERCPDIPKTELLKNNSKYIKQLSRCYSSTFEESGLFGEIEITTCRTQKSSYSLNNLDLIFGNCVIVIVLLVVCASIYDSLYGSQFEGQHTTNNIFSKFVCSFSLLQNWRRLTSVSFKTADTELLSCLQGVRFFNTIIVITIHSFSINVLVPILNTYHVEAQRDNRASHFLFVGIEFTILQPFFLMSAWLLTYTFCIESEGKKIVPISYCIKKFCSRIVRLTPSMAVVVLFTATWLPHISDGPLWGIIVEDDYNICRKNWWTNLLYINNFVPSYDMCSPHLWSLSVDIQFYVVALIVLWFLWKSPEEAVWLVGSIWSYHIVYTFYRTYGKVNYTDRSPERMLQKSDNIMEVLRVYKLASSNLPGVLGGVVYGFISYKCRNRKILTKKIYRVVWWILSWACMLIAITLPAIILRSFKERGNDMYIFYVCVGRTLYVFGCGLFILGMTQGNGGIIRNICKSSPVNILGRLTYGAYLMHPIVLRVKKGLIRTPNFLNSYLLIFDCVESIAWSFLMSVFLTLFFEMPIKEIVLRVLKSPPLPDTSHKTK
;
A
#
# COMPACT_ATOMS: atom_id res chain seq x y z
N MET A 1 10.82 -39.94 20.75
CA MET A 1 11.01 -39.42 22.12
C MET A 1 11.08 -37.89 22.19
N LEU A 2 11.80 -37.19 21.30
CA LEU A 2 11.81 -35.71 21.26
C LEU A 2 10.41 -35.06 21.08
N SER A 3 9.47 -35.72 20.39
CA SER A 3 8.09 -35.24 20.24
C SER A 3 7.26 -35.27 21.53
N LYS A 4 7.62 -36.14 22.49
CA LYS A 4 6.93 -36.21 23.80
C LYS A 4 7.46 -35.15 24.77
N TYR A 5 8.74 -34.79 24.70
CA TYR A 5 9.32 -33.72 25.53
C TYR A 5 8.92 -32.31 25.08
N LEU A 6 8.68 -32.11 23.78
CA LEU A 6 8.16 -30.83 23.27
C LEU A 6 6.70 -30.59 23.72
N MET A 7 5.91 -31.66 23.92
CA MET A 7 4.54 -31.55 24.45
C MET A 7 4.49 -31.24 25.95
N VAL A 8 5.46 -31.71 26.74
CA VAL A 8 5.50 -31.45 28.19
C VAL A 8 5.99 -30.03 28.52
N LEU A 9 6.83 -29.43 27.66
CA LEU A 9 7.26 -28.03 27.80
C LEU A 9 6.17 -27.01 27.39
N LEU A 10 5.15 -27.45 26.63
CA LEU A 10 4.00 -26.62 26.26
C LEU A 10 2.80 -26.78 27.20
N SER A 11 2.87 -27.69 28.18
CA SER A 11 1.81 -27.92 29.17
C SER A 11 2.03 -27.18 30.50
N ILE A 12 2.49 -25.93 30.45
CA ILE A 12 2.38 -25.04 31.62
C ILE A 12 0.89 -24.73 31.80
N ASN A 13 0.28 -25.44 32.75
CA ASN A 13 -1.09 -25.21 33.21
C ASN A 13 -1.22 -23.77 33.74
N LEU A 14 -1.71 -22.86 32.91
CA LEU A 14 -2.41 -21.68 33.42
C LEU A 14 -3.74 -22.18 33.99
N PRO A 15 -4.08 -21.86 35.26
CA PRO A 15 -5.32 -22.32 35.86
C PRO A 15 -6.49 -21.80 35.02
N ALA A 16 -7.29 -22.72 34.48
CA ALA A 16 -8.57 -22.43 33.86
C ALA A 16 -9.57 -22.03 34.95
N SER A 17 -9.41 -20.83 35.52
CA SER A 17 -10.39 -20.21 36.39
C SER A 17 -11.20 -19.19 35.59
N SER A 18 -12.48 -19.52 35.37
CA SER A 18 -13.61 -18.61 35.06
C SER A 18 -13.58 -17.72 33.81
N LEU A 19 -12.98 -18.13 32.69
CA LEU A 19 -13.09 -17.39 31.43
C LEU A 19 -14.36 -17.76 30.65
N ARG A 20 -15.44 -17.01 30.84
CA ARG A 20 -16.58 -16.87 29.90
C ARG A 20 -16.92 -15.38 29.80
N GLN A 21 -17.32 -14.79 28.66
CA GLN A 21 -18.30 -15.38 27.72
C GLN A 21 -18.20 -14.84 26.27
N ASN A 22 -17.70 -13.65 25.98
CA ASN A 22 -17.87 -13.03 24.64
C ASN A 22 -17.09 -13.73 23.50
N ASN A 23 -17.79 -14.02 22.40
CA ASN A 23 -17.27 -14.71 21.22
C ASN A 23 -17.74 -14.08 19.92
N VAL A 24 -18.43 -12.95 19.91
CA VAL A 24 -18.73 -12.20 18.69
C VAL A 24 -18.53 -10.72 18.98
N CYS A 25 -18.04 -9.97 17.99
CA CYS A 25 -17.85 -8.54 18.12
C CYS A 25 -18.40 -7.81 16.88
N LYS A 26 -19.08 -6.69 17.11
CA LYS A 26 -19.66 -5.84 16.04
C LYS A 26 -18.60 -5.14 15.19
N SER A 27 -17.35 -5.08 15.68
CA SER A 27 -16.20 -4.53 14.96
C SER A 27 -15.03 -5.52 14.99
N PHE A 28 -14.18 -5.51 13.96
CA PHE A 28 -12.95 -6.30 13.95
C PHE A 28 -12.02 -5.96 15.11
N ASN A 29 -12.14 -4.74 15.66
CA ASN A 29 -11.38 -4.31 16.83
C ASN A 29 -11.80 -5.02 18.11
N GLY A 30 -13.10 -5.31 18.26
CA GLY A 30 -13.63 -5.92 19.47
C GLY A 30 -12.96 -7.25 19.79
N TYR A 31 -12.61 -8.01 18.76
CA TYR A 31 -11.93 -9.30 18.92
C TYR A 31 -10.52 -9.21 19.54
N PHE A 32 -9.96 -8.01 19.72
CA PHE A 32 -8.68 -7.81 20.40
C PHE A 32 -8.79 -7.77 21.93
N SER A 33 -9.97 -7.53 22.46
CA SER A 33 -10.28 -7.58 23.89
C SER A 33 -11.74 -7.94 24.08
N PRO A 34 -12.12 -9.18 23.76
CA PRO A 34 -13.53 -9.60 23.81
C PRO A 34 -14.13 -9.44 25.21
N GLU A 35 -13.30 -9.50 26.26
CA GLU A 35 -13.71 -9.40 27.66
C GLU A 35 -14.07 -7.99 28.12
N ASN A 36 -13.44 -6.94 27.56
CA ASN A 36 -13.58 -5.54 28.01
C ASN A 36 -14.24 -4.63 26.96
N ASN A 37 -14.67 -5.16 25.81
CA ASN A 37 -15.27 -4.36 24.75
C ASN A 37 -16.81 -4.50 24.75
N MET A 38 -17.51 -3.37 24.88
CA MET A 38 -18.97 -3.28 24.85
C MET A 38 -19.58 -3.70 23.50
N ASP A 39 -18.78 -3.68 22.43
CA ASP A 39 -19.17 -4.16 21.10
C ASP A 39 -19.09 -5.68 20.95
N CYS A 40 -18.54 -6.37 21.95
CA CYS A 40 -18.47 -7.82 21.99
C CYS A 40 -19.53 -8.41 22.90
N TYR A 41 -20.14 -9.48 22.44
CA TYR A 41 -21.15 -10.22 23.18
C TYR A 41 -20.93 -11.72 22.99
N TYR A 42 -21.57 -12.51 23.86
CA TYR A 42 -21.67 -13.94 23.64
C TYR A 42 -22.82 -14.24 22.70
N ASP A 43 -22.49 -14.65 21.49
CA ASP A 43 -23.42 -15.27 20.57
C ASP A 43 -23.39 -16.80 20.75
N PRO A 44 -24.45 -17.42 21.31
CA PRO A 44 -24.50 -18.87 21.43
C PRO A 44 -24.50 -19.58 20.07
N ASP A 45 -24.82 -18.88 18.97
CA ASP A 45 -24.98 -19.50 17.66
C ASP A 45 -23.68 -19.98 17.03
N THR A 46 -22.54 -19.44 17.46
CA THR A 46 -21.24 -19.92 16.98
C THR A 46 -20.94 -21.36 17.41
N GLN A 47 -21.72 -21.93 18.34
CA GLN A 47 -21.56 -23.30 18.83
C GLN A 47 -22.62 -24.25 18.26
N LEU A 48 -23.60 -23.73 17.51
CA LEU A 48 -24.71 -24.50 16.99
C LEU A 48 -24.39 -25.04 15.59
N GLU A 49 -24.70 -26.32 15.37
CA GLU A 49 -24.62 -26.96 14.06
C GLU A 49 -25.80 -26.54 13.17
N THR A 50 -25.73 -26.81 11.86
CA THR A 50 -26.77 -26.47 10.88
C THR A 50 -28.20 -26.81 11.34
N PRO A 51 -28.54 -28.04 11.76
CA PRO A 51 -29.92 -28.37 12.14
C PRO A 51 -30.38 -27.62 13.40
N GLN A 52 -29.47 -27.29 14.31
CA GLN A 52 -29.76 -26.53 15.52
C GLN A 52 -30.04 -25.06 15.19
N LEU A 53 -29.24 -24.46 14.29
CA LEU A 53 -29.48 -23.10 13.78
C LEU A 53 -30.83 -23.01 13.04
N ILE A 54 -31.14 -23.98 12.18
CA ILE A 54 -32.45 -24.03 11.49
C ILE A 54 -33.57 -24.12 12.52
N LYS A 55 -33.48 -25.04 13.48
CA LYS A 55 -34.51 -25.20 14.52
C LYS A 55 -34.69 -23.94 15.35
N LYS A 56 -33.61 -23.20 15.64
CA LYS A 56 -33.66 -21.92 16.36
C LYS A 56 -34.40 -20.83 15.56
N TYR A 57 -34.11 -20.69 14.27
CA TYR A 57 -34.59 -19.56 13.46
C TYR A 57 -35.88 -19.81 12.69
N ALA A 58 -36.16 -21.06 12.31
CA ALA A 58 -37.33 -21.46 11.54
C ALA A 58 -38.29 -22.38 12.31
N GLY A 59 -37.88 -22.89 13.48
CA GLY A 59 -38.71 -23.76 14.34
C GLY A 59 -38.85 -25.21 13.86
N VAL A 60 -38.59 -25.49 12.58
CA VAL A 60 -38.72 -26.81 11.96
C VAL A 60 -37.50 -27.13 11.10
N VAL A 61 -37.01 -28.36 11.20
CA VAL A 61 -35.92 -28.90 10.39
C VAL A 61 -36.18 -30.37 10.09
N GLU A 62 -35.93 -30.79 8.86
CA GLU A 62 -35.84 -32.21 8.50
C GLU A 62 -34.41 -32.53 8.02
N THR A 63 -33.89 -33.67 8.43
CA THR A 63 -32.58 -34.17 7.97
C THR A 63 -32.80 -35.35 7.06
N HIS A 64 -32.20 -35.30 5.87
CA HIS A 64 -32.30 -36.35 4.86
C HIS A 64 -30.90 -36.83 4.51
N THR A 65 -30.70 -38.14 4.47
CA THR A 65 -29.44 -38.75 4.02
C THR A 65 -29.71 -39.50 2.73
N VAL A 66 -28.98 -39.13 1.68
CA VAL A 66 -29.09 -39.73 0.36
C VAL A 66 -27.83 -40.53 0.08
N ILE A 67 -27.98 -41.69 -0.55
CA ILE A 67 -26.86 -42.54 -0.96
C ILE A 67 -26.63 -42.30 -2.45
N SER A 68 -25.47 -41.75 -2.77
CA SER A 68 -24.98 -41.63 -4.15
C SER A 68 -24.70 -43.00 -4.76
N GLU A 69 -24.72 -43.09 -6.09
CA GLU A 69 -24.51 -44.36 -6.81
C GLU A 69 -23.17 -45.02 -6.50
N ASP A 70 -22.12 -44.21 -6.29
CA ASP A 70 -20.79 -44.68 -5.93
C ASP A 70 -20.63 -44.93 -4.42
N GLY A 71 -21.69 -44.80 -3.63
CA GLY A 71 -21.76 -45.27 -2.24
C GLY A 71 -21.44 -44.25 -1.15
N TYR A 72 -21.26 -42.96 -1.48
CA TYR A 72 -21.17 -41.88 -0.49
C TYR A 72 -22.54 -41.54 0.09
N MET A 73 -22.58 -41.30 1.40
CA MET A 73 -23.78 -40.86 2.11
C MET A 73 -23.74 -39.34 2.30
N VAL A 74 -24.64 -38.65 1.60
CA VAL A 74 -24.70 -37.19 1.48
C VAL A 74 -25.89 -36.66 2.28
N THR A 75 -25.65 -35.70 3.18
CA THR A 75 -26.68 -35.18 4.08
C THR A 75 -27.24 -33.85 3.59
N LEU A 76 -28.57 -33.74 3.51
CA LEU A 76 -29.31 -32.51 3.25
C LEU A 76 -30.11 -32.09 4.47
N PHE A 77 -30.22 -30.78 4.68
CA PHE A 77 -31.13 -30.19 5.67
C PHE A 77 -32.25 -29.43 4.96
N ARG A 78 -33.50 -29.67 5.38
CA ARG A 78 -34.69 -29.04 4.80
C ARG A 78 -35.39 -28.15 5.81
N ILE A 79 -35.85 -26.99 5.35
CA ILE A 79 -36.72 -26.07 6.08
C ILE A 79 -38.10 -26.06 5.39
N PRO A 80 -39.04 -26.94 5.80
CA PRO A 80 -40.30 -27.14 5.09
C PRO A 80 -41.28 -25.97 5.23
N VAL A 81 -42.12 -25.80 4.21
CA VAL A 81 -43.28 -24.90 4.18
C VAL A 81 -44.50 -25.70 3.76
N LYS A 82 -45.66 -25.48 4.40
CA LYS A 82 -46.90 -26.25 4.11
C LYS A 82 -47.38 -26.08 2.66
N THR A 83 -47.30 -24.87 2.13
CA THR A 83 -47.68 -24.52 0.76
C THR A 83 -46.56 -23.68 0.13
N PRO A 84 -45.51 -24.32 -0.41
CA PRO A 84 -44.33 -23.61 -0.89
C PRO A 84 -44.60 -22.91 -2.23
N LYS A 85 -44.08 -21.69 -2.40
CA LYS A 85 -44.05 -20.97 -3.69
C LYS A 85 -43.12 -21.63 -4.70
N GLY A 86 -42.15 -22.38 -4.22
CA GLY A 86 -41.17 -23.12 -4.99
C GLY A 86 -40.22 -23.88 -4.08
N VAL A 87 -39.52 -24.87 -4.65
CA VAL A 87 -38.50 -25.66 -3.96
C VAL A 87 -37.12 -25.13 -4.35
N VAL A 88 -36.26 -24.86 -3.37
CA VAL A 88 -34.92 -24.29 -3.60
C VAL A 88 -33.86 -25.22 -3.03
N LEU A 89 -32.89 -25.62 -3.84
CA LEU A 89 -31.71 -26.39 -3.42
C LEU A 89 -30.48 -25.47 -3.43
N VAL A 90 -29.74 -25.41 -2.31
CA VAL A 90 -28.61 -24.52 -2.12
C VAL A 90 -27.31 -25.30 -1.86
N HIS A 91 -26.30 -25.11 -2.70
CA HIS A 91 -24.97 -25.72 -2.57
C HIS A 91 -23.90 -24.72 -2.11
N HIS A 92 -23.06 -25.15 -1.16
CA HIS A 92 -22.04 -24.31 -0.55
C HIS A 92 -20.69 -24.29 -1.31
N SER A 93 -19.81 -23.40 -0.85
CA SER A 93 -18.45 -23.18 -1.32
C SER A 93 -17.46 -24.30 -0.99
N ILE A 94 -16.27 -24.27 -1.59
CA ILE A 94 -15.15 -25.12 -1.17
C ILE A 94 -14.74 -24.79 0.27
N ALA A 95 -14.35 -25.81 1.05
CA ALA A 95 -13.94 -25.68 2.45
C ALA A 95 -15.01 -25.13 3.43
N THR A 96 -16.28 -25.08 3.01
CA THR A 96 -17.43 -24.68 3.87
C THR A 96 -18.45 -25.83 3.98
N SER A 97 -19.61 -25.54 4.57
CA SER A 97 -20.77 -26.45 4.64
C SER A 97 -22.07 -25.65 4.50
N SER A 98 -23.23 -26.31 4.52
CA SER A 98 -24.57 -25.69 4.56
C SER A 98 -24.73 -24.59 5.64
N GLN A 99 -23.91 -24.63 6.69
CA GLN A 99 -23.98 -23.69 7.82
C GLN A 99 -23.75 -22.23 7.41
N ILE A 100 -22.99 -21.97 6.34
CA ILE A 100 -22.71 -20.61 5.83
C ILE A 100 -23.99 -19.82 5.52
N TYR A 101 -25.05 -20.51 5.13
CA TYR A 101 -26.34 -19.91 4.78
C TYR A 101 -27.21 -19.55 5.98
N LEU A 102 -26.68 -19.69 7.21
CA LEU A 102 -27.38 -19.48 8.48
C LEU A 102 -26.61 -18.57 9.47
N TRP A 103 -25.41 -18.10 9.11
CA TRP A 103 -24.56 -17.32 10.03
C TRP A 103 -25.07 -15.91 10.34
N GLN A 104 -25.96 -15.34 9.52
CA GLN A 104 -26.54 -14.00 9.75
C GLN A 104 -27.86 -14.06 10.55
N GLY A 105 -28.08 -15.17 11.27
CA GLY A 105 -29.31 -15.44 12.01
C GLY A 105 -30.58 -15.21 11.19
N ASN A 106 -31.43 -14.30 11.67
CA ASN A 106 -32.69 -13.92 11.02
C ASN A 106 -32.54 -13.34 9.60
N HIS A 107 -31.39 -12.76 9.27
CA HIS A 107 -31.11 -12.16 7.97
C HIS A 107 -30.40 -13.12 7.01
N SER A 108 -30.16 -14.36 7.44
CA SER A 108 -29.43 -15.32 6.63
C SER A 108 -30.16 -15.67 5.34
N PHE A 109 -29.38 -16.04 4.31
CA PHE A 109 -29.90 -16.37 2.99
C PHE A 109 -31.00 -17.45 3.03
N ALA A 110 -30.77 -18.56 3.75
CA ALA A 110 -31.74 -19.65 3.85
C ALA A 110 -33.03 -19.23 4.60
N ILE A 111 -32.88 -18.46 5.68
CA ILE A 111 -34.02 -17.99 6.49
C ILE A 111 -34.86 -16.98 5.71
N THR A 112 -34.22 -16.12 4.91
CA THR A 112 -34.89 -15.15 4.06
C THR A 112 -35.72 -15.84 2.98
N LEU A 113 -35.18 -16.87 2.32
CA LEU A 113 -35.93 -17.67 1.35
C LEU A 113 -37.14 -18.36 2.00
N TRP A 114 -36.93 -19.02 3.14
CA TRP A 114 -38.00 -19.70 3.86
C TRP A 114 -39.12 -18.74 4.29
N ARG A 115 -38.78 -17.57 4.85
CA ARG A 115 -39.76 -16.52 5.21
C ARG A 115 -40.56 -15.99 4.03
N ASN A 116 -39.97 -15.99 2.84
CA ASN A 116 -40.66 -15.61 1.61
C ASN A 116 -41.56 -16.71 1.04
N GLY A 117 -41.64 -17.87 1.71
CA GLY A 117 -42.56 -18.97 1.39
C GLY A 117 -41.95 -20.06 0.52
N PHE A 118 -40.62 -20.18 0.43
CA PHE A 118 -39.95 -21.26 -0.31
C PHE A 118 -39.65 -22.47 0.59
N ASP A 119 -39.72 -23.67 0.02
CA ASP A 119 -39.22 -24.90 0.67
C ASP A 119 -37.71 -25.01 0.40
N VAL A 120 -36.90 -24.84 1.45
CA VAL A 120 -35.44 -24.65 1.32
C VAL A 120 -34.70 -25.92 1.69
N TRP A 121 -33.85 -26.41 0.79
CA TRP A 121 -32.96 -27.55 0.94
C TRP A 121 -31.51 -27.08 0.89
N LEU A 122 -30.73 -27.45 1.90
CA LEU A 122 -29.31 -27.12 2.03
C LEU A 122 -28.48 -28.39 1.87
N ALA A 123 -27.74 -28.49 0.75
CA ALA A 123 -26.89 -29.63 0.45
C ALA A 123 -25.52 -29.53 1.16
N ASN A 124 -24.88 -30.68 1.39
CA ASN A 124 -23.50 -30.75 1.90
C ASN A 124 -22.69 -31.73 1.06
N HIS A 125 -21.65 -31.23 0.37
CA HIS A 125 -20.82 -32.06 -0.50
C HIS A 125 -20.16 -33.23 0.27
N ARG A 126 -19.95 -34.37 -0.40
CA ARG A 126 -19.19 -35.50 0.14
C ARG A 126 -17.85 -35.09 0.75
N GLY A 127 -17.48 -35.72 1.86
CA GLY A 127 -16.27 -35.44 2.63
C GLY A 127 -16.37 -34.30 3.65
N THR A 128 -17.40 -33.45 3.59
CA THR A 128 -17.66 -32.44 4.63
C THR A 128 -18.05 -33.10 5.96
N SER A 129 -18.09 -32.34 7.07
CA SER A 129 -18.44 -32.90 8.39
C SER A 129 -19.81 -33.55 8.44
N TYR A 130 -20.76 -33.12 7.59
CA TYR A 130 -22.10 -33.67 7.51
C TYR A 130 -22.22 -34.85 6.52
N SER A 131 -21.27 -35.01 5.61
CA SER A 131 -21.29 -36.02 4.53
C SER A 131 -19.99 -36.82 4.50
N ASN A 132 -19.51 -37.25 5.67
CA ASN A 132 -18.21 -37.94 5.85
C ASN A 132 -18.32 -39.47 5.89
N ARG A 133 -19.39 -40.06 5.32
CA ARG A 133 -19.64 -41.51 5.37
C ARG A 133 -19.74 -42.12 3.97
N HIS A 134 -19.38 -43.40 3.88
CA HIS A 134 -19.48 -44.21 2.68
C HIS A 134 -19.80 -45.65 3.09
N ILE A 135 -20.47 -46.42 2.22
CA ILE A 135 -20.87 -47.82 2.50
C ILE A 135 -19.65 -48.71 2.84
N ASN A 136 -18.55 -48.63 2.08
CA ASN A 136 -17.44 -49.59 2.15
C ASN A 136 -16.10 -49.02 2.67
N ILE A 137 -15.88 -47.70 2.62
CA ILE A 137 -14.57 -47.07 2.87
C ILE A 137 -14.68 -45.93 3.88
N THR A 138 -13.59 -45.64 4.59
CA THR A 138 -13.60 -44.67 5.71
C THR A 138 -12.77 -43.42 5.40
N THR A 139 -12.99 -42.32 6.13
CA THR A 139 -12.22 -41.07 5.94
C THR A 139 -10.73 -41.20 6.22
N SER A 140 -10.28 -42.27 6.91
CA SER A 140 -8.87 -42.59 7.10
C SER A 140 -8.22 -43.18 5.84
N ASP A 141 -9.00 -43.75 4.93
CA ASP A 141 -8.50 -44.34 3.70
C ASP A 141 -8.25 -43.26 2.65
N PHE A 142 -7.09 -43.28 2.00
CA PHE A 142 -6.78 -42.34 0.91
C PHE A 142 -7.82 -42.40 -0.22
N ASN A 143 -8.35 -43.60 -0.51
CA ASN A 143 -9.33 -43.82 -1.57
C ASN A 143 -10.69 -43.15 -1.29
N TYR A 144 -11.06 -42.93 -0.03
CA TYR A 144 -12.26 -42.14 0.32
C TYR A 144 -12.17 -40.71 -0.21
N TRP A 145 -10.98 -40.15 -0.35
CA TRP A 145 -10.77 -38.79 -0.82
C TRP A 145 -10.53 -38.69 -2.33
N ASN A 146 -10.64 -39.79 -3.08
CA ASN A 146 -10.34 -39.83 -4.51
C ASN A 146 -11.51 -39.35 -5.40
N PHE A 147 -12.17 -38.25 -5.01
CA PHE A 147 -13.25 -37.61 -5.78
C PHE A 147 -12.89 -36.16 -6.10
N GLY A 148 -13.41 -35.60 -7.19
CA GLY A 148 -13.33 -34.20 -7.59
C GLY A 148 -14.72 -33.56 -7.66
N ALA A 149 -14.80 -32.37 -8.27
CA ALA A 149 -16.08 -31.72 -8.56
C ALA A 149 -16.93 -32.50 -9.60
N HIS A 150 -16.27 -33.32 -10.42
CA HIS A 150 -16.92 -34.16 -11.42
C HIS A 150 -17.84 -35.21 -10.79
N GLU A 151 -17.33 -35.97 -9.82
CA GLU A 151 -18.09 -37.00 -9.13
C GLU A 151 -19.21 -36.39 -8.27
N MET A 152 -19.00 -35.22 -7.66
CA MET A 152 -20.07 -34.47 -6.99
C MET A 152 -21.21 -34.12 -7.96
N ALA A 153 -20.87 -33.67 -9.17
CA ALA A 153 -21.87 -33.31 -10.17
C ALA A 153 -22.66 -34.53 -10.66
N LEU A 154 -21.97 -35.65 -10.98
CA LEU A 154 -22.62 -36.83 -11.53
C LEU A 154 -23.44 -37.61 -10.50
N TYR A 155 -22.90 -37.81 -9.31
CA TYR A 155 -23.48 -38.76 -8.35
C TYR A 155 -24.21 -38.06 -7.20
N ASP A 156 -23.65 -36.99 -6.62
CA ASP A 156 -24.31 -36.30 -5.49
C ASP A 156 -25.53 -35.53 -5.98
N VAL A 157 -25.36 -34.59 -6.91
CA VAL A 157 -26.47 -33.73 -7.39
C VAL A 157 -27.61 -34.54 -7.99
N SER A 158 -27.31 -35.59 -8.77
CA SER A 158 -28.36 -36.45 -9.34
C SER A 158 -29.18 -37.15 -8.24
N ALA A 159 -28.51 -37.73 -7.23
CA ALA A 159 -29.21 -38.40 -6.13
C ALA A 159 -30.01 -37.41 -5.27
N GLU A 160 -29.46 -36.23 -5.01
CA GLU A 160 -30.14 -35.15 -4.27
C GLU A 160 -31.42 -34.69 -4.99
N LEU A 161 -31.34 -34.40 -6.30
CA LEU A 161 -32.49 -33.92 -7.08
C LEU A 161 -33.60 -34.96 -7.17
N ARG A 162 -33.27 -36.25 -7.37
CA ARG A 162 -34.26 -37.34 -7.37
C ARG A 162 -34.98 -37.44 -6.04
N HIS A 163 -34.23 -37.46 -4.93
CA HIS A 163 -34.81 -37.53 -3.59
C HIS A 163 -35.71 -36.33 -3.28
N ILE A 164 -35.29 -35.11 -3.64
CA ILE A 164 -36.09 -33.90 -3.44
C ILE A 164 -37.36 -33.95 -4.30
N SER A 165 -37.24 -34.33 -5.57
CA SER A 165 -38.39 -34.47 -6.47
C SER A 165 -39.42 -35.45 -5.91
N GLU A 166 -38.99 -36.62 -5.44
CA GLU A 166 -39.87 -37.62 -4.80
C GLU A 166 -40.54 -37.07 -3.54
N LYS A 167 -39.80 -36.34 -2.69
CA LYS A 167 -40.33 -35.76 -1.44
C LYS A 167 -41.23 -34.55 -1.64
N THR A 168 -41.17 -33.90 -2.80
CA THR A 168 -41.91 -32.67 -3.10
C THR A 168 -42.98 -32.88 -4.18
N ASN A 169 -43.42 -34.13 -4.39
CA ASN A 169 -44.43 -34.51 -5.37
C ASN A 169 -44.09 -34.05 -6.81
N ASN A 170 -42.84 -34.26 -7.23
CA ASN A 170 -42.30 -33.90 -8.53
C ASN A 170 -42.33 -32.40 -8.86
N SER A 171 -42.16 -31.55 -7.84
CA SER A 171 -41.99 -30.11 -8.04
C SER A 171 -40.64 -29.81 -8.70
N LYS A 172 -40.63 -28.85 -9.64
CA LYS A 172 -39.38 -28.35 -10.21
C LYS A 172 -38.57 -27.57 -9.16
N ILE A 173 -37.25 -27.72 -9.20
CA ILE A 173 -36.31 -27.20 -8.20
C ILE A 173 -35.55 -25.99 -8.74
N ILE A 174 -35.42 -24.95 -7.94
CA ILE A 174 -34.55 -23.81 -8.19
C ILE A 174 -33.18 -24.15 -7.58
N PHE A 175 -32.15 -24.28 -8.42
CA PHE A 175 -30.80 -24.57 -7.96
C PHE A 175 -30.05 -23.27 -7.66
N VAL A 176 -29.44 -23.14 -6.50
CA VAL A 176 -28.59 -22.01 -6.12
C VAL A 176 -27.21 -22.53 -5.76
N GLY A 177 -26.20 -22.12 -6.52
CA GLY A 177 -24.80 -22.45 -6.25
C GLY A 177 -24.01 -21.21 -5.83
N HIS A 178 -23.03 -21.41 -4.96
CA HIS A 178 -21.95 -20.43 -4.73
C HIS A 178 -20.59 -21.11 -4.91
N SER A 179 -19.70 -20.47 -5.68
CA SER A 179 -18.32 -20.97 -5.92
C SER A 179 -18.32 -22.43 -6.40
N LEU A 180 -17.69 -23.35 -5.65
CA LEU A 180 -17.73 -24.80 -5.91
C LEU A 180 -19.15 -25.30 -6.22
N GLY A 181 -20.16 -24.89 -5.46
CA GLY A 181 -21.56 -25.26 -5.71
C GLY A 181 -22.07 -24.81 -7.08
N SER A 182 -21.68 -23.61 -7.53
CA SER A 182 -21.99 -23.13 -8.89
C SER A 182 -21.28 -23.97 -9.96
N GLY A 183 -20.02 -24.32 -9.72
CA GLY A 183 -19.22 -25.14 -10.63
C GLY A 183 -19.79 -26.55 -10.79
N VAL A 184 -20.15 -27.19 -9.67
CA VAL A 184 -20.78 -28.52 -9.64
C VAL A 184 -22.13 -28.50 -10.36
N GLY A 185 -22.98 -27.51 -10.09
CA GLY A 185 -24.25 -27.36 -10.80
C GLY A 185 -24.07 -27.18 -12.32
N LEU A 186 -23.09 -26.37 -12.74
CA LEU A 186 -22.78 -26.15 -14.15
C LEU A 186 -22.28 -27.45 -14.83
N MET A 187 -21.41 -28.21 -14.15
CA MET A 187 -20.97 -29.53 -14.63
C MET A 187 -22.15 -30.50 -14.78
N TYR A 188 -23.02 -30.58 -13.78
CA TYR A 188 -24.20 -31.46 -13.80
C TYR A 188 -25.13 -31.10 -14.97
N ALA A 189 -25.52 -29.84 -15.11
CA ALA A 189 -26.41 -29.39 -16.17
C ALA A 189 -25.82 -29.59 -17.59
N SER A 190 -24.48 -29.58 -17.70
CA SER A 190 -23.81 -29.87 -18.98
C SER A 190 -23.78 -31.36 -19.32
N LEU A 191 -23.58 -32.23 -18.32
CA LEU A 191 -23.42 -33.68 -18.52
C LEU A 191 -24.76 -34.44 -18.53
N GLN A 192 -25.71 -34.00 -17.71
CA GLN A 192 -27.01 -34.63 -17.48
C GLN A 192 -28.15 -33.69 -17.90
N SER A 193 -28.06 -33.10 -19.10
CA SER A 193 -28.96 -32.02 -19.53
C SER A 193 -30.45 -32.42 -19.54
N GLU A 194 -30.79 -33.62 -19.98
CA GLU A 194 -32.20 -34.09 -19.99
C GLU A 194 -32.74 -34.29 -18.57
N GLU A 195 -31.94 -34.88 -17.68
CA GLU A 195 -32.32 -35.06 -16.28
C GLU A 195 -32.44 -33.69 -15.58
N ALA A 196 -31.49 -32.79 -15.82
CA ALA A 196 -31.50 -31.43 -15.31
C ALA A 196 -32.74 -30.66 -15.79
N LYS A 197 -33.12 -30.79 -17.06
CA LYS A 197 -34.35 -30.20 -17.61
C LYS A 197 -35.60 -30.75 -16.93
N ASN A 198 -35.60 -32.02 -16.55
CA ASN A 198 -36.73 -32.67 -15.89
C ASN A 198 -36.89 -32.26 -14.42
N TYR A 199 -35.81 -32.03 -13.68
CA TYR A 199 -35.91 -31.66 -12.26
C TYR A 199 -35.78 -30.16 -11.99
N LEU A 200 -35.02 -29.41 -12.79
CA LEU A 200 -34.72 -28.01 -12.52
C LEU A 200 -35.68 -27.05 -13.22
N HIS A 201 -36.11 -26.02 -12.48
CA HIS A 201 -36.80 -24.86 -13.04
C HIS A 201 -35.82 -23.83 -13.59
N THR A 202 -34.80 -23.48 -12.78
CA THR A 202 -33.77 -22.50 -13.11
C THR A 202 -32.56 -22.70 -12.21
N MET A 203 -31.41 -22.18 -12.63
CA MET A 203 -30.18 -22.16 -11.85
C MET A 203 -29.73 -20.72 -11.58
N ILE A 204 -29.36 -20.42 -10.34
CA ILE A 204 -28.77 -19.16 -9.90
C ILE A 204 -27.33 -19.45 -9.50
N LEU A 205 -26.37 -18.96 -10.28
CA LEU A 205 -24.96 -19.26 -10.12
C LEU A 205 -24.21 -18.03 -9.61
N LEU A 206 -23.84 -18.06 -8.33
CA LEU A 206 -23.06 -17.01 -7.68
C LEU A 206 -21.57 -17.32 -7.84
N ALA A 207 -20.81 -16.42 -8.46
CA ALA A 207 -19.36 -16.55 -8.66
C ALA A 207 -18.92 -17.93 -9.22
N PRO A 208 -19.38 -18.34 -10.42
CA PRO A 208 -19.09 -19.66 -10.97
C PRO A 208 -17.60 -19.85 -11.34
N PRO A 209 -16.91 -20.88 -10.83
CA PRO A 209 -15.49 -21.14 -11.09
C PRO A 209 -15.28 -21.90 -12.41
N ALA A 210 -15.75 -21.36 -13.53
CA ALA A 210 -15.53 -21.97 -14.86
C ALA A 210 -14.16 -21.59 -15.44
N TYR A 211 -13.77 -20.32 -15.27
CA TYR A 211 -12.53 -19.74 -15.76
C TYR A 211 -11.79 -18.99 -14.64
N PHE A 212 -10.46 -18.93 -14.75
CA PHE A 212 -9.58 -18.21 -13.83
C PHE A 212 -8.50 -17.43 -14.59
N THR A 213 -8.83 -16.95 -15.78
CA THR A 213 -7.90 -16.25 -16.67
C THR A 213 -7.46 -14.93 -16.04
N TYR A 214 -8.38 -14.24 -15.37
CA TYR A 214 -8.16 -12.92 -14.79
C TYR A 214 -8.05 -12.93 -13.25
N ALA A 215 -8.07 -14.10 -12.62
CA ALA A 215 -8.00 -14.23 -11.16
C ALA A 215 -6.69 -13.64 -10.58
N THR A 216 -6.83 -12.77 -9.57
CA THR A 216 -5.71 -12.09 -8.88
C THR A 216 -5.50 -12.58 -7.45
N SER A 217 -6.22 -13.61 -7.02
CA SER A 217 -6.12 -14.18 -5.66
C SER A 217 -4.79 -14.91 -5.44
N ILE A 218 -4.44 -15.16 -4.17
CA ILE A 218 -3.25 -15.97 -3.81
C ILE A 218 -3.31 -17.39 -4.40
N VAL A 219 -4.51 -17.90 -4.68
CA VAL A 219 -4.71 -19.20 -5.33
C VAL A 219 -4.15 -19.19 -6.76
N ALA A 220 -4.16 -18.05 -7.45
CA ALA A 220 -3.52 -17.89 -8.76
C ALA A 220 -2.00 -18.06 -8.72
N VAL A 221 -1.35 -17.83 -7.56
CA VAL A 221 0.10 -18.07 -7.38
C VAL A 221 0.43 -19.56 -7.32
N LEU A 222 -0.54 -20.40 -6.92
CA LEU A 222 -0.36 -21.85 -6.81
C LEU A 222 -0.50 -22.60 -8.13
N LYS A 223 -0.98 -21.93 -9.19
CA LYS A 223 -1.12 -22.44 -10.57
C LYS A 223 0.06 -23.34 -11.02
N PRO A 224 1.32 -22.89 -11.04
CA PRO A 224 2.44 -23.69 -11.54
C PRO A 224 2.78 -24.93 -10.69
N PHE A 225 2.24 -25.04 -9.47
CA PHE A 225 2.54 -26.12 -8.53
C PHE A 225 1.52 -27.26 -8.55
N ALA A 226 0.45 -27.18 -9.34
CA ALA A 226 -0.63 -28.18 -9.36
C ALA A 226 -0.11 -29.63 -9.53
N SER A 227 0.80 -29.87 -10.48
CA SER A 227 1.38 -31.19 -10.74
C SER A 227 2.30 -31.68 -9.61
N ILE A 228 2.99 -30.76 -8.92
CA ILE A 228 3.85 -31.07 -7.77
C ILE A 228 2.97 -31.46 -6.58
N LEU A 229 1.89 -30.70 -6.32
CA LEU A 229 0.94 -30.96 -5.26
C LEU A 229 0.27 -32.33 -5.44
N GLU A 230 -0.12 -32.69 -6.66
CA GLU A 230 -0.70 -34.00 -6.96
C GLU A 230 0.29 -35.15 -6.67
N ARG A 231 1.55 -35.03 -7.13
CA ARG A 231 2.59 -36.05 -6.85
C ARG A 231 2.86 -36.19 -5.37
N LEU A 232 2.94 -35.06 -4.64
CA LEU A 232 3.14 -35.06 -3.20
C LEU A 232 1.95 -35.68 -2.46
N SER A 233 0.72 -35.37 -2.85
CA SER A 233 -0.50 -35.95 -2.26
C SER A 233 -0.52 -37.48 -2.41
N LYS A 234 -0.23 -38.00 -3.61
CA LYS A 234 -0.14 -39.45 -3.86
C LYS A 234 1.01 -40.10 -3.10
N PHE A 235 2.19 -39.47 -3.09
CA PHE A 235 3.39 -40.00 -2.40
C PHE A 235 3.20 -40.06 -0.88
N LEU A 236 2.60 -39.03 -0.28
CA LEU A 236 2.35 -38.94 1.15
C LEU A 236 1.05 -39.63 1.58
N GLN A 237 0.25 -40.15 0.63
CA GLN A 237 -1.10 -40.68 0.84
C GLN A 237 -2.02 -39.73 1.62
N ILE A 238 -1.93 -38.43 1.33
CA ILE A 238 -2.77 -37.39 1.95
C ILE A 238 -3.92 -37.05 1.00
N GLY A 239 -5.13 -37.47 1.36
CA GLY A 239 -6.34 -37.28 0.56
C GLY A 239 -7.07 -35.94 0.78
N SER A 240 -6.98 -35.39 1.98
CA SER A 240 -7.53 -34.08 2.34
C SER A 240 -6.46 -33.22 3.01
N PRO A 241 -6.35 -31.92 2.67
CA PRO A 241 -5.34 -31.04 3.26
C PRO A 241 -5.64 -30.71 4.73
N LEU A 242 -6.86 -30.96 5.19
CA LEU A 242 -7.37 -30.58 6.52
C LEU A 242 -7.53 -31.77 7.48
N LEU A 243 -7.25 -33.01 7.06
CA LEU A 243 -7.47 -34.22 7.87
C LEU A 243 -6.66 -34.25 9.19
N PHE A 244 -5.50 -33.59 9.21
CA PHE A 244 -4.60 -33.54 10.38
C PHE A 244 -4.79 -32.30 11.26
N LEU A 245 -5.57 -31.32 10.80
CA LEU A 245 -5.81 -30.08 11.55
C LEU A 245 -6.58 -30.34 12.87
N PRO A 246 -7.65 -31.15 12.92
CA PRO A 246 -8.44 -31.39 14.14
C PRO A 246 -7.65 -31.88 15.36
N TYR A 247 -6.55 -32.61 15.16
CA TYR A 247 -5.68 -33.09 16.23
C TYR A 247 -4.76 -32.00 16.82
N LEU A 248 -4.54 -30.91 16.09
CA LEU A 248 -3.81 -29.71 16.55
C LEU A 248 -4.75 -28.66 17.18
N LEU A 249 -6.07 -28.77 16.96
CA LEU A 249 -7.05 -27.75 17.33
C LEU A 249 -7.49 -27.67 18.82
N PRO A 250 -7.33 -28.68 19.70
CA PRO A 250 -7.64 -28.48 21.12
C PRO A 250 -6.74 -27.41 21.77
N LEU A 251 -5.46 -27.37 21.36
CA LEU A 251 -4.53 -26.30 21.74
C LEU A 251 -4.93 -24.95 21.11
N SER A 252 -5.42 -24.97 19.87
CA SER A 252 -5.82 -23.75 19.17
C SER A 252 -7.10 -23.13 19.75
N ARG A 253 -8.06 -23.89 20.29
CA ARG A 253 -9.25 -23.31 20.96
C ARG A 253 -8.90 -22.43 22.17
N ILE A 254 -7.79 -22.76 22.84
CA ILE A 254 -7.25 -21.99 23.97
C ILE A 254 -6.38 -20.85 23.44
N ILE A 255 -5.45 -21.13 22.52
CA ILE A 255 -4.50 -20.13 21.97
C ILE A 255 -5.21 -19.08 21.09
N LEU A 256 -6.21 -19.44 20.29
CA LEU A 256 -6.96 -18.54 19.41
C LEU A 256 -7.92 -17.61 20.16
N ARG A 257 -8.46 -18.06 21.31
CA ARG A 257 -9.24 -17.19 22.22
C ARG A 257 -8.36 -16.20 22.97
N SER A 258 -7.11 -16.58 23.25
CA SER A 258 -6.16 -15.76 24.02
C SER A 258 -5.32 -14.79 23.16
N PHE A 259 -5.25 -14.97 21.82
CA PHE A 259 -4.38 -14.15 20.95
C PHE A 259 -5.11 -13.55 19.73
N PRO A 260 -5.48 -12.27 19.79
CA PRO A 260 -6.16 -11.53 18.71
C PRO A 260 -5.43 -11.50 17.36
N ILE A 261 -4.10 -11.62 17.39
CA ILE A 261 -3.23 -11.57 16.22
C ILE A 261 -3.51 -12.73 15.26
N ILE A 262 -3.92 -13.90 15.76
CA ILE A 262 -4.16 -15.06 14.90
C ILE A 262 -5.46 -14.89 14.11
N LEU A 263 -6.49 -14.28 14.71
CA LEU A 263 -7.74 -13.94 14.03
C LEU A 263 -7.50 -12.96 12.85
N LEU A 264 -6.60 -11.98 13.05
CA LEU A 264 -6.15 -11.08 11.99
C LEU A 264 -5.42 -11.81 10.85
N VAL A 265 -4.50 -12.71 11.19
CA VAL A 265 -3.78 -13.50 10.18
C VAL A 265 -4.77 -14.32 9.35
N THR A 266 -5.79 -14.88 9.98
CA THR A 266 -6.89 -15.59 9.29
C THR A 266 -7.68 -14.66 8.36
N ALA A 267 -8.05 -13.45 8.81
CA ALA A 267 -8.75 -12.46 7.97
C ALA A 267 -7.95 -12.10 6.73
N VAL A 268 -6.66 -11.89 6.91
CA VAL A 268 -5.75 -11.56 5.82
C VAL A 268 -5.64 -12.72 4.83
N ILE A 269 -5.55 -13.98 5.28
CA ILE A 269 -5.51 -15.16 4.39
C ILE A 269 -6.81 -15.30 3.59
N ILE A 270 -7.97 -15.17 4.23
CA ILE A 270 -9.27 -15.21 3.55
C ILE A 270 -9.34 -14.10 2.50
N TRP A 271 -9.04 -12.86 2.86
CA TRP A 271 -9.15 -11.74 1.93
C TRP A 271 -8.07 -11.77 0.82
N MET A 272 -6.94 -12.43 1.03
CA MET A 272 -5.98 -12.72 -0.06
C MET A 272 -6.51 -13.80 -1.02
N SER A 273 -7.40 -14.68 -0.56
CA SER A 273 -7.98 -15.76 -1.34
C SER A 273 -9.27 -15.35 -2.06
N CYS A 274 -10.10 -14.53 -1.41
CA CYS A 274 -11.46 -14.19 -1.84
C CYS A 274 -11.59 -12.78 -2.41
N GLY A 275 -10.66 -11.88 -2.12
CA GLY A 275 -10.76 -10.45 -2.43
C GLY A 275 -10.84 -9.64 -1.14
N PHE A 276 -10.31 -8.42 -1.14
CA PHE A 276 -10.08 -7.66 0.09
C PHE A 276 -10.98 -6.45 0.17
N THR A 277 -12.10 -6.68 0.85
CA THR A 277 -13.18 -5.73 1.07
C THR A 277 -13.54 -5.69 2.57
N PRO A 278 -12.59 -5.44 3.48
CA PRO A 278 -12.81 -5.41 4.93
C PRO A 278 -13.97 -4.49 5.37
N ASN A 279 -14.24 -3.41 4.65
CA ASN A 279 -15.35 -2.49 4.93
C ASN A 279 -16.72 -3.04 4.51
N ARG A 280 -16.76 -4.13 3.74
CA ARG A 280 -17.96 -4.83 3.28
C ARG A 280 -18.12 -6.20 3.93
N THR A 281 -17.12 -6.72 4.62
CA THR A 281 -17.21 -7.99 5.36
C THR A 281 -17.69 -7.73 6.78
N ASP A 282 -18.82 -8.31 7.19
CA ASP A 282 -19.33 -8.14 8.56
C ASP A 282 -18.40 -8.83 9.59
N PRO A 283 -17.90 -8.06 10.57
CA PRO A 283 -17.00 -8.56 11.60
C PRO A 283 -17.61 -9.67 12.44
N THR A 284 -18.93 -9.69 12.63
CA THR A 284 -19.59 -10.67 13.49
C THR A 284 -19.43 -12.11 12.94
N PHE A 285 -19.24 -12.26 11.63
CA PHE A 285 -19.03 -13.56 10.99
C PHE A 285 -17.62 -14.10 11.17
N PHE A 286 -16.70 -13.31 11.69
CA PHE A 286 -15.31 -13.72 11.81
C PHE A 286 -15.09 -14.79 12.89
N ASN A 287 -16.00 -14.87 13.87
CA ASN A 287 -16.05 -16.02 14.79
C ASN A 287 -16.95 -17.17 14.28
N PHE A 288 -17.76 -16.92 13.25
CA PHE A 288 -18.48 -17.98 12.55
C PHE A 288 -17.59 -18.76 11.58
N ASN A 289 -16.48 -18.21 11.04
CA ASN A 289 -15.66 -19.01 10.14
C ASN A 289 -14.20 -18.62 9.84
N ALA A 290 -13.33 -19.65 9.76
CA ALA A 290 -12.61 -20.02 8.52
C ALA A 290 -11.36 -20.93 8.75
N PHE A 291 -10.78 -20.95 9.95
CA PHE A 291 -9.72 -21.93 10.29
C PHE A 291 -10.07 -22.81 11.51
N ILE A 292 -11.07 -22.41 12.30
CA ILE A 292 -11.56 -23.16 13.47
C ILE A 292 -12.62 -24.21 13.07
N TYR A 293 -13.34 -23.97 11.96
CA TYR A 293 -14.43 -24.80 11.44
C TYR A 293 -14.37 -25.03 9.91
N GLY A 294 -13.20 -24.78 9.29
CA GLY A 294 -12.97 -25.11 7.88
C GLY A 294 -13.36 -26.57 7.64
N ASN A 295 -14.28 -26.80 6.71
CA ASN A 295 -14.81 -28.13 6.43
C ASN A 295 -13.87 -28.87 5.49
N ASN A 296 -13.81 -30.19 5.64
CA ASN A 296 -12.96 -31.03 4.82
C ASN A 296 -13.41 -31.02 3.35
N PHE A 297 -12.43 -31.12 2.45
CA PHE A 297 -12.61 -31.29 1.01
C PHE A 297 -11.45 -32.14 0.47
N SER A 298 -11.63 -32.77 -0.70
CA SER A 298 -10.55 -33.57 -1.29
C SER A 298 -9.48 -32.69 -1.95
N LEU A 299 -8.22 -33.11 -1.84
CA LEU A 299 -7.11 -32.52 -2.60
C LEU A 299 -7.35 -32.61 -4.11
N LYS A 300 -7.97 -33.69 -4.60
CA LYS A 300 -8.32 -33.87 -6.01
C LYS A 300 -9.27 -32.77 -6.51
N THR A 301 -10.27 -32.36 -5.72
CA THR A 301 -11.16 -31.23 -6.06
C THR A 301 -10.38 -29.93 -6.21
N PHE A 302 -9.50 -29.63 -5.26
CA PHE A 302 -8.70 -28.40 -5.30
C PHE A 302 -7.71 -28.38 -6.47
N ILE A 303 -7.03 -29.52 -6.72
CA ILE A 303 -6.13 -29.69 -7.86
C ILE A 303 -6.88 -29.52 -9.18
N HIS A 304 -8.11 -30.01 -9.31
CA HIS A 304 -8.91 -29.87 -10.52
C HIS A 304 -9.10 -28.39 -10.91
N PHE A 305 -9.50 -27.54 -9.95
CA PHE A 305 -9.64 -26.11 -10.24
C PHE A 305 -8.30 -25.42 -10.51
N LEU A 306 -7.19 -25.87 -9.90
CA LEU A 306 -5.85 -25.39 -10.28
C LEU A 306 -5.47 -25.81 -11.71
N GLN A 307 -5.87 -27.00 -12.16
CA GLN A 307 -5.67 -27.45 -13.55
C GLN A 307 -6.46 -26.57 -14.52
N ILE A 308 -7.74 -26.31 -14.24
CA ILE A 308 -8.57 -25.37 -15.01
C ILE A 308 -7.92 -23.98 -15.01
N SER A 309 -7.35 -23.56 -13.89
CA SER A 309 -6.67 -22.26 -13.77
C SER A 309 -5.38 -22.13 -14.59
N ASN A 310 -4.75 -23.26 -14.92
CA ASN A 310 -3.58 -23.32 -15.82
C ASN A 310 -3.99 -23.38 -17.30
N THR A 311 -5.26 -23.61 -17.62
CA THR A 311 -5.73 -23.62 -18.99
C THR A 311 -6.12 -22.20 -19.41
N HIS A 312 -5.90 -21.88 -20.68
CA HIS A 312 -6.37 -20.62 -21.25
C HIS A 312 -7.83 -20.82 -21.68
N ARG A 313 -8.77 -20.49 -20.78
CA ARG A 313 -10.22 -20.56 -21.01
C ARG A 313 -10.72 -21.97 -21.41
N ARG A 314 -10.28 -23.04 -20.73
CA ARG A 314 -10.81 -24.39 -20.96
C ARG A 314 -11.47 -24.95 -19.71
N PHE A 315 -12.79 -24.94 -19.69
CA PHE A 315 -13.58 -25.60 -18.66
C PHE A 315 -13.64 -27.10 -18.95
N GLN A 316 -12.71 -27.86 -18.34
CA GLN A 316 -12.40 -29.24 -18.72
C GLN A 316 -12.48 -30.22 -17.55
N MET A 317 -12.62 -31.50 -17.87
CA MET A 317 -12.55 -32.61 -16.91
C MET A 317 -11.16 -32.73 -16.28
N TYR A 318 -11.03 -33.52 -15.21
CA TYR A 318 -9.78 -33.68 -14.46
C TYR A 318 -8.67 -34.25 -15.34
N ASP A 319 -7.48 -33.66 -15.29
CA ASP A 319 -6.30 -34.15 -16.02
C ASP A 319 -5.54 -35.17 -15.16
N TYR A 320 -5.63 -36.45 -15.51
CA TYR A 320 -4.90 -37.54 -14.85
C TYR A 320 -3.47 -37.72 -15.41
N GLY A 321 -3.08 -36.91 -16.39
CA GLY A 321 -1.88 -37.08 -17.19
C GLY A 321 -2.10 -37.96 -18.42
N LYS A 322 -1.24 -37.78 -19.43
CA LYS A 322 -1.41 -38.33 -20.79
C LYS A 322 -1.82 -39.81 -20.87
N SER A 323 -1.14 -40.68 -20.13
CA SER A 323 -1.37 -42.13 -20.16
C SER A 323 -2.72 -42.50 -19.53
N GLU A 324 -3.03 -41.88 -18.40
CA GLU A 324 -4.23 -42.21 -17.65
C GLU A 324 -5.48 -41.56 -18.26
N ASN A 325 -5.34 -40.36 -18.85
CA ASN A 325 -6.41 -39.76 -19.66
C ASN A 325 -6.81 -40.64 -20.84
N LEU A 326 -5.85 -41.32 -21.49
CA LEU A 326 -6.15 -42.23 -22.59
C LEU A 326 -7.00 -43.42 -22.11
N LYS A 327 -6.77 -43.90 -20.88
CA LYS A 327 -7.60 -44.97 -20.28
C LYS A 327 -8.97 -44.46 -19.83
N MET A 328 -9.02 -43.30 -19.20
CA MET A 328 -10.24 -42.75 -18.60
C MET A 328 -11.19 -42.13 -19.63
N TYR A 329 -10.65 -41.46 -20.64
CA TYR A 329 -11.41 -40.66 -21.61
C TYR A 329 -11.22 -41.09 -23.06
N GLY A 330 -10.34 -42.05 -23.36
CA GLY A 330 -9.97 -42.39 -24.75
C GLY A 330 -9.18 -41.29 -25.47
N SER A 331 -8.73 -40.25 -24.76
CA SER A 331 -8.01 -39.10 -25.30
C SER A 331 -6.85 -38.69 -24.40
N VAL A 332 -5.74 -38.24 -24.99
CA VAL A 332 -4.56 -37.75 -24.23
C VAL A 332 -4.85 -36.42 -23.52
N ILE A 333 -5.77 -35.62 -24.08
CA ILE A 333 -6.20 -34.32 -23.54
C ILE A 333 -7.56 -34.52 -22.88
N PRO A 334 -7.78 -34.02 -21.65
CA PRO A 334 -9.08 -34.14 -20.99
C PRO A 334 -10.17 -33.41 -21.81
N PRO A 335 -11.37 -34.01 -21.95
CA PRO A 335 -12.47 -33.42 -22.69
C PRO A 335 -13.04 -32.19 -21.96
N LEU A 336 -13.70 -31.32 -22.74
CA LEU A 336 -14.40 -30.15 -22.22
C LEU A 336 -15.77 -30.55 -21.66
N TYR A 337 -16.25 -29.80 -20.66
CA TYR A 337 -17.65 -29.87 -20.27
C TYR A 337 -18.51 -29.22 -21.37
N PRO A 338 -19.53 -29.91 -21.91
CA PRO A 338 -20.28 -29.42 -23.06
C PRO A 338 -21.32 -28.37 -22.64
N LEU A 339 -20.87 -27.12 -22.45
CA LEU A 339 -21.75 -26.00 -22.05
C LEU A 339 -22.92 -25.75 -23.02
N HIS A 340 -22.75 -26.10 -24.30
CA HIS A 340 -23.78 -25.97 -25.33
C HIS A 340 -24.99 -26.91 -25.10
N ASN A 341 -24.80 -28.00 -24.35
CA ASN A 341 -25.88 -28.95 -24.05
C ASN A 341 -26.82 -28.45 -22.96
N ILE A 342 -26.44 -27.43 -22.19
CA ILE A 342 -27.25 -26.95 -21.08
C ILE A 342 -28.59 -26.41 -21.60
N SER A 343 -29.68 -26.93 -21.06
CA SER A 343 -31.06 -26.61 -21.47
C SER A 343 -31.86 -25.86 -20.41
N VAL A 344 -31.35 -25.76 -19.19
CA VAL A 344 -32.00 -25.10 -18.04
C VAL A 344 -31.64 -23.61 -18.01
N PRO A 345 -32.61 -22.69 -17.79
CA PRO A 345 -32.34 -21.27 -17.59
C PRO A 345 -31.30 -20.98 -16.48
N ILE A 346 -30.38 -20.06 -16.74
CA ILE A 346 -29.33 -19.63 -15.81
C ILE A 346 -29.42 -18.11 -15.57
N LEU A 347 -29.45 -17.73 -14.29
CA LEU A 347 -29.09 -16.41 -13.82
C LEU A 347 -27.65 -16.45 -13.29
N LEU A 348 -26.75 -15.70 -13.92
CA LEU A 348 -25.36 -15.61 -13.47
C LEU A 348 -25.18 -14.33 -12.64
N VAL A 349 -24.51 -14.44 -11.49
CA VAL A 349 -24.22 -13.31 -10.62
C VAL A 349 -22.71 -13.19 -10.38
N SER A 350 -22.13 -12.02 -10.69
CA SER A 350 -20.71 -11.73 -10.49
C SER A 350 -20.50 -10.38 -9.78
N SER A 351 -19.28 -10.12 -9.31
CA SER A 351 -18.93 -8.91 -8.57
C SER A 351 -17.55 -8.37 -8.97
N THR A 352 -17.40 -7.05 -9.00
CA THR A 352 -16.11 -6.38 -9.26
C THR A 352 -15.07 -6.59 -8.15
N GLY A 353 -15.49 -6.89 -6.92
CA GLY A 353 -14.60 -7.15 -5.78
C GLY A 353 -14.08 -8.59 -5.67
N ASP A 354 -14.57 -9.51 -6.50
CA ASP A 354 -14.21 -10.93 -6.46
C ASP A 354 -12.86 -11.17 -7.16
N SER A 355 -11.84 -11.53 -6.37
CA SER A 355 -10.49 -11.80 -6.90
C SER A 355 -10.26 -13.25 -7.31
N LEU A 356 -11.19 -14.15 -6.99
CA LEU A 356 -11.08 -15.58 -7.26
C LEU A 356 -11.84 -15.97 -8.53
N CYS A 357 -13.13 -15.65 -8.59
CA CYS A 357 -14.00 -15.86 -9.75
C CYS A 357 -14.38 -14.49 -10.30
N THR A 358 -13.51 -13.92 -11.12
CA THR A 358 -13.63 -12.50 -11.49
C THR A 358 -14.89 -12.24 -12.33
N LYS A 359 -15.35 -10.99 -12.31
CA LYS A 359 -16.39 -10.50 -13.22
C LYS A 359 -16.06 -10.80 -14.68
N MET A 360 -14.82 -10.63 -15.11
CA MET A 360 -14.40 -10.88 -16.50
C MET A 360 -14.51 -12.36 -16.87
N ASP A 361 -14.04 -13.26 -15.99
CA ASP A 361 -14.18 -14.72 -16.18
C ASP A 361 -15.67 -15.14 -16.25
N SER A 362 -16.52 -14.50 -15.45
CA SER A 362 -17.97 -14.71 -15.44
C SER A 362 -18.67 -14.19 -16.70
N GLU A 363 -18.23 -13.04 -17.23
CA GLU A 363 -18.72 -12.49 -18.50
C GLU A 363 -18.36 -13.39 -19.68
N ASP A 364 -17.13 -13.92 -19.69
CA ASP A 364 -16.70 -14.90 -20.68
C ASP A 364 -17.56 -16.17 -20.65
N LEU A 365 -17.84 -16.72 -19.46
CA LEU A 365 -18.75 -17.85 -19.30
C LEU A 365 -20.16 -17.52 -19.81
N PHE A 366 -20.70 -16.37 -19.41
CA PHE A 366 -22.04 -15.96 -19.83
C PHE A 366 -22.16 -15.83 -21.35
N ASN A 367 -21.11 -15.36 -22.02
CA ASN A 367 -21.09 -15.24 -23.49
C ASN A 367 -21.11 -16.60 -24.19
N GLU A 368 -20.45 -17.62 -23.62
CA GLU A 368 -20.36 -18.97 -24.19
C GLU A 368 -21.63 -19.82 -24.01
N LEU A 369 -22.45 -19.53 -23.00
CA LEU A 369 -23.70 -20.25 -22.78
C LEU A 369 -24.66 -20.12 -23.99
N PRO A 370 -25.56 -21.09 -24.23
CA PRO A 370 -26.58 -20.99 -25.26
C PRO A 370 -27.55 -19.81 -25.06
N ALA A 371 -28.07 -19.21 -26.13
CA ALA A 371 -28.99 -18.08 -26.01
C ALA A 371 -30.28 -18.43 -25.24
N GLN A 372 -30.80 -19.65 -25.44
CA GLN A 372 -32.03 -20.12 -24.80
C GLN A 372 -31.94 -20.23 -23.28
N VAL A 373 -30.74 -20.31 -22.69
CA VAL A 373 -30.57 -20.39 -21.23
C VAL A 373 -30.32 -19.03 -20.58
N LYS A 374 -30.09 -17.95 -21.35
CA LYS A 374 -29.74 -16.61 -20.84
C LYS A 374 -30.94 -15.73 -20.48
N ILE A 375 -32.14 -16.29 -20.37
CA ILE A 375 -33.39 -15.53 -20.24
C ILE A 375 -33.44 -14.59 -19.03
N TYR A 376 -32.72 -14.91 -17.95
CA TYR A 376 -32.66 -14.09 -16.74
C TYR A 376 -31.44 -13.14 -16.69
N GLY A 377 -30.54 -13.22 -17.68
CA GLY A 377 -29.40 -12.31 -17.82
C GLY A 377 -28.23 -12.59 -16.87
N HIS A 378 -27.34 -11.59 -16.80
CA HIS A 378 -26.14 -11.59 -15.95
C HIS A 378 -26.20 -10.37 -15.01
N TRP A 379 -26.38 -10.62 -13.72
CA TRP A 379 -26.38 -9.59 -12.69
C TRP A 379 -24.95 -9.28 -12.23
N LYS A 380 -24.55 -8.01 -12.30
CA LYS A 380 -23.24 -7.52 -11.87
C LYS A 380 -23.39 -6.70 -10.61
N LEU A 381 -22.69 -7.11 -9.55
CA LEU A 381 -22.62 -6.42 -8.27
C LEU A 381 -21.31 -5.65 -8.17
N ASP A 382 -21.28 -4.62 -7.34
CA ASP A 382 -20.08 -3.80 -7.14
C ASP A 382 -19.49 -3.93 -5.74
N GLY A 383 -18.17 -4.13 -5.69
CA GLY A 383 -17.38 -4.06 -4.46
C GLY A 383 -17.52 -5.23 -3.48
N LEU A 384 -18.24 -6.32 -3.82
CA LEU A 384 -18.33 -7.53 -2.99
C LEU A 384 -17.19 -8.51 -3.32
N ASN A 385 -16.49 -9.02 -2.31
CA ASN A 385 -15.52 -10.11 -2.50
C ASN A 385 -16.22 -11.47 -2.72
N HIS A 386 -15.42 -12.52 -2.92
CA HIS A 386 -15.92 -13.87 -3.18
C HIS A 386 -16.83 -14.46 -2.08
N LEU A 387 -16.69 -14.07 -0.81
CA LEU A 387 -17.54 -14.50 0.30
C LEU A 387 -18.68 -13.52 0.61
N ASP A 388 -18.53 -12.23 0.28
CA ASP A 388 -19.50 -11.20 0.60
C ASP A 388 -20.87 -11.43 -0.07
N TYR A 389 -20.95 -12.24 -1.14
CA TYR A 389 -22.21 -12.74 -1.71
C TYR A 389 -23.13 -13.38 -0.65
N LEU A 390 -22.53 -14.00 0.37
CA LEU A 390 -23.22 -14.71 1.44
C LEU A 390 -23.23 -13.93 2.76
N VAL A 391 -22.15 -13.19 3.06
CA VAL A 391 -21.88 -12.65 4.40
C VAL A 391 -21.53 -11.15 4.43
N GLY A 392 -21.81 -10.39 3.37
CA GLY A 392 -21.51 -8.95 3.32
C GLY A 392 -22.36 -8.07 4.26
N LEU A 393 -21.76 -7.01 4.81
CA LEU A 393 -22.39 -5.92 5.56
C LEU A 393 -23.38 -5.15 4.70
N HIS A 394 -24.58 -4.94 5.24
CA HIS A 394 -25.57 -3.94 4.86
C HIS A 394 -25.75 -3.75 3.35
N ARG A 395 -26.66 -4.55 2.78
CA ARG A 395 -27.19 -4.37 1.41
C ARG A 395 -27.98 -3.06 1.22
N GLU A 396 -28.14 -2.26 2.27
CA GLU A 396 -28.97 -1.03 2.32
C GLU A 396 -28.17 0.28 2.33
N LEU A 397 -26.82 0.26 2.40
CA LEU A 397 -25.99 1.48 2.54
C LEU A 397 -25.02 1.69 1.37
N LEU A 398 -25.47 1.37 0.16
CA LEU A 398 -24.86 1.89 -1.06
C LEU A 398 -25.43 3.29 -1.27
N ILE A 399 -24.64 4.34 -1.01
CA ILE A 399 -24.90 5.62 -1.67
C ILE A 399 -24.81 5.30 -3.15
N VAL A 400 -25.92 5.43 -3.86
CA VAL A 400 -25.94 5.17 -5.29
C VAL A 400 -25.07 6.24 -5.94
N ASP A 401 -24.23 5.91 -6.93
CA ASP A 401 -23.33 6.90 -7.56
C ASP A 401 -24.08 8.16 -8.05
N SER A 402 -25.37 8.01 -8.38
CA SER A 402 -26.28 9.11 -8.71
C SER A 402 -26.57 10.07 -7.55
N GLU A 403 -26.67 9.57 -6.31
CA GLU A 403 -26.85 10.41 -5.12
C GLU A 403 -25.59 11.23 -4.85
N TYR A 404 -24.41 10.61 -4.98
CA TYR A 404 -23.14 11.34 -4.82
C TYR A 404 -22.97 12.42 -5.89
N ALA A 405 -23.30 12.11 -7.14
CA ALA A 405 -23.22 13.06 -8.27
C ALA A 405 -24.20 14.24 -8.16
N SER A 406 -25.23 14.15 -7.32
CA SER A 406 -26.20 15.24 -7.10
C SER A 406 -25.67 16.38 -6.23
N MET A 407 -24.57 16.16 -5.49
CA MET A 407 -23.97 17.18 -4.63
C MET A 407 -23.14 18.19 -5.45
N PRO A 408 -23.06 19.46 -5.02
CA PRO A 408 -22.15 20.44 -5.62
C PRO A 408 -20.69 19.94 -5.60
N PRO A 409 -19.87 20.28 -6.61
CA PRO A 409 -18.48 19.88 -6.65
C PRO A 409 -17.71 20.48 -5.46
N LEU A 410 -16.89 19.66 -4.79
CA LEU A 410 -16.10 20.12 -3.64
C LEU A 410 -15.03 21.15 -4.04
N TYR A 411 -14.48 21.02 -5.24
CA TYR A 411 -13.46 21.90 -5.79
C TYR A 411 -13.89 22.45 -7.15
N HIS A 412 -13.73 23.76 -7.32
CA HIS A 412 -14.02 24.47 -8.56
C HIS A 412 -13.01 25.59 -8.76
N LEU A 413 -12.54 25.82 -10.00
CA LEU A 413 -11.68 26.96 -10.34
C LEU A 413 -12.25 27.61 -11.60
N ASP A 414 -12.58 28.90 -11.51
CA ASP A 414 -12.89 29.72 -12.68
C ASP A 414 -11.64 29.91 -13.56
N ASP A 415 -11.84 30.30 -14.82
CA ASP A 415 -10.75 30.54 -15.76
C ASP A 415 -9.88 31.72 -15.29
N TYR A 416 -8.70 31.37 -14.74
CA TYR A 416 -7.75 32.31 -14.19
C TYR A 416 -7.19 33.25 -15.25
N ASP A 417 -6.79 32.70 -16.40
CA ASP A 417 -6.11 33.49 -17.44
C ASP A 417 -7.11 34.46 -18.08
N LYS A 418 -8.35 34.03 -18.31
CA LYS A 418 -9.45 34.93 -18.71
C LYS A 418 -9.71 36.02 -17.68
N CYS A 419 -9.70 35.70 -16.39
CA CYS A 419 -9.88 36.69 -15.34
C CYS A 419 -8.77 37.76 -15.34
N MET A 420 -7.53 37.37 -15.66
CA MET A 420 -6.40 38.31 -15.71
C MET A 420 -6.42 39.24 -16.93
N LEU A 421 -7.23 38.95 -17.96
CA LEU A 421 -7.42 39.84 -19.11
C LEU A 421 -8.15 41.15 -18.75
N TYR A 422 -8.85 41.20 -17.60
CA TYR A 422 -9.51 42.44 -17.14
C TYR A 422 -8.52 43.52 -16.66
N GLY A 423 -7.21 43.29 -16.74
CA GLY A 423 -6.21 44.33 -16.51
C GLY A 423 -6.10 44.73 -15.03
N GLU A 424 -6.03 46.04 -14.76
CA GLU A 424 -6.05 46.59 -13.40
C GLU A 424 -7.34 46.26 -12.62
N ASN A 425 -8.41 45.90 -13.35
CA ASN A 425 -9.67 45.48 -12.77
C ASN A 425 -9.72 43.99 -12.43
N ALA A 426 -8.71 43.18 -12.77
CA ALA A 426 -8.74 41.75 -12.47
C ALA A 426 -8.66 41.47 -10.96
N LEU A 427 -9.62 40.68 -10.45
CA LEU A 427 -9.62 40.15 -9.09
C LEU A 427 -10.07 38.69 -9.11
N TYR A 428 -9.14 37.79 -8.82
CA TYR A 428 -9.37 36.36 -8.65
C TYR A 428 -9.16 35.98 -7.19
N CYS A 429 -10.12 35.28 -6.58
CA CYS A 429 -10.04 34.91 -5.17
C CYS A 429 -10.28 33.42 -4.94
N GLY A 430 -9.43 32.79 -4.12
CA GLY A 430 -9.73 31.54 -3.45
C GLY A 430 -10.73 31.79 -2.32
N ILE A 431 -11.77 30.97 -2.24
CA ILE A 431 -12.85 31.07 -1.27
C ILE A 431 -13.20 29.69 -0.70
N HIS A 432 -13.59 29.68 0.57
CA HIS A 432 -14.32 28.57 1.17
C HIS A 432 -15.81 28.91 1.20
N VAL A 433 -16.66 27.97 0.82
CA VAL A 433 -18.12 28.15 0.78
C VAL A 433 -18.75 27.17 1.76
N GLN A 434 -19.28 27.67 2.86
CA GLN A 434 -20.02 26.88 3.83
C GLN A 434 -21.49 26.82 3.40
N LEU A 435 -22.01 25.62 3.15
CA LEU A 435 -23.37 25.39 2.69
C LEU A 435 -24.35 25.26 3.85
N TYR A 436 -25.57 25.75 3.61
CA TYR A 436 -26.73 25.67 4.50
C TYR A 436 -28.01 25.38 3.70
N PRO A 437 -29.05 24.76 4.28
CA PRO A 437 -30.34 24.65 3.61
C PRO A 437 -31.04 26.01 3.60
N ILE A 438 -31.65 26.40 2.48
CA ILE A 438 -32.41 27.67 2.38
C ILE A 438 -33.58 27.68 3.37
N ASN A 439 -34.24 26.53 3.56
CA ASN A 439 -35.35 26.36 4.49
C ASN A 439 -35.04 25.26 5.51
N SER A 440 -34.98 25.64 6.79
CA SER A 440 -34.71 24.72 7.89
C SER A 440 -35.86 23.75 8.20
N LYS A 441 -37.09 24.06 7.75
CA LYS A 441 -38.29 23.21 7.98
C LYS A 441 -38.55 22.24 6.83
N ASN A 442 -38.20 22.60 5.60
CA ASN A 442 -38.35 21.75 4.41
C ASN A 442 -37.00 21.61 3.70
N VAL A 443 -36.23 20.64 4.17
CA VAL A 443 -34.84 20.42 3.80
C VAL A 443 -34.76 19.67 2.46
N SER A 444 -33.97 20.18 1.52
CA SER A 444 -33.77 19.55 0.20
C SER A 444 -33.15 18.15 0.33
N GLU A 445 -33.43 17.27 -0.63
CA GLU A 445 -32.89 15.91 -0.63
C GLU A 445 -31.35 15.93 -0.73
N VAL A 446 -30.80 16.86 -1.53
CA VAL A 446 -29.36 17.09 -1.65
C VAL A 446 -28.74 17.44 -0.30
N TRP A 447 -29.37 18.28 0.53
CA TRP A 447 -28.85 18.58 1.86
C TRP A 447 -28.80 17.36 2.78
N LYS A 448 -29.81 16.47 2.72
CA LYS A 448 -29.80 15.23 3.52
C LYS A 448 -28.64 14.33 3.13
N ILE A 449 -28.34 14.23 1.82
CA ILE A 449 -27.20 13.49 1.30
C ILE A 449 -25.89 14.12 1.79
N ILE A 450 -25.74 15.44 1.66
CA ILE A 450 -24.55 16.19 2.13
C ILE A 450 -24.32 15.94 3.62
N GLN A 451 -25.36 16.01 4.45
CA GLN A 451 -25.26 15.75 5.89
C GLN A 451 -24.87 14.31 6.18
N LYS A 452 -25.48 13.33 5.49
CA LYS A 452 -25.15 11.91 5.63
C LYS A 452 -23.67 11.66 5.31
N VAL A 453 -23.17 12.17 4.18
CA VAL A 453 -21.76 12.01 3.76
C VAL A 453 -20.81 12.75 4.70
N SER A 454 -21.08 14.01 5.00
CA SER A 454 -20.19 14.88 5.79
C SER A 454 -20.13 14.51 7.27
N SER A 455 -21.16 13.80 7.78
CA SER A 455 -21.15 13.27 9.16
C SER A 455 -20.12 12.17 9.37
N SER A 456 -19.70 11.48 8.30
CA SER A 456 -18.73 10.41 8.38
C SER A 456 -17.30 10.97 8.29
N PRO A 457 -16.39 10.62 9.21
CA PRO A 457 -14.98 11.03 9.15
C PRO A 457 -14.21 10.38 7.99
N GLU A 458 -14.88 9.56 7.16
CA GLU A 458 -14.29 8.87 6.02
C GLU A 458 -14.28 9.69 4.73
N TYR A 459 -15.24 10.59 4.59
CA TYR A 459 -15.43 11.44 3.40
C TYR A 459 -14.90 12.85 3.65
N PHE A 460 -14.75 13.63 2.58
CA PHE A 460 -14.56 15.08 2.71
C PHE A 460 -15.83 15.71 3.30
N ARG A 461 -15.68 16.92 3.85
CA ARG A 461 -16.83 17.73 4.21
C ARG A 461 -17.47 18.31 2.94
N HIS A 462 -18.56 17.71 2.48
CA HIS A 462 -19.33 18.19 1.32
C HIS A 462 -20.21 19.40 1.65
N ASP A 463 -20.26 19.80 2.92
CA ASP A 463 -20.85 21.05 3.38
C ASP A 463 -19.88 22.25 3.34
N LEU A 464 -18.59 22.00 3.06
CA LEU A 464 -17.54 23.03 2.95
C LEU A 464 -16.80 22.92 1.61
N LEU A 465 -17.23 23.73 0.63
CA LEU A 465 -16.65 23.75 -0.71
C LEU A 465 -15.41 24.66 -0.76
N ARG A 466 -14.48 24.37 -1.67
CA ARG A 466 -13.20 25.09 -1.84
C ARG A 466 -13.05 25.55 -3.28
N HIS A 467 -13.43 26.78 -3.56
CA HIS A 467 -13.52 27.30 -4.91
C HIS A 467 -12.51 28.42 -5.17
N GLY A 468 -12.09 28.59 -6.42
CA GLY A 468 -11.41 29.78 -6.90
C GLY A 468 -12.31 30.48 -7.90
N ILE A 469 -12.61 31.76 -7.68
CA ILE A 469 -13.59 32.49 -8.47
C ILE A 469 -13.01 33.78 -9.04
N CYS A 470 -13.43 34.11 -10.26
CA CYS A 470 -13.18 35.42 -10.83
C CYS A 470 -14.26 36.39 -10.35
N VAL A 471 -13.98 37.12 -9.25
CA VAL A 471 -14.92 38.07 -8.65
C VAL A 471 -15.33 39.14 -9.67
N THR A 472 -14.40 39.53 -10.54
CA THR A 472 -14.63 40.56 -11.57
C THR A 472 -15.67 40.16 -12.61
N GLU A 473 -15.73 38.88 -12.96
CA GLU A 473 -16.69 38.37 -13.95
C GLU A 473 -18.00 37.95 -13.29
N ARG A 474 -17.95 37.20 -12.17
CA ARG A 474 -19.15 36.66 -11.51
C ARG A 474 -19.94 37.71 -10.73
N CYS A 475 -19.26 38.65 -10.08
CA CYS A 475 -19.87 39.63 -9.19
C CYS A 475 -19.32 41.04 -9.46
N PRO A 476 -19.61 41.61 -10.65
CA PRO A 476 -18.98 42.85 -11.12
C PRO A 476 -19.31 44.07 -10.24
N ASP A 477 -20.45 44.07 -9.56
CA ASP A 477 -20.95 45.20 -8.75
C ASP A 477 -20.22 45.38 -7.41
N ILE A 478 -19.31 44.47 -7.05
CA ILE A 478 -18.64 44.49 -5.74
C ILE A 478 -17.32 45.28 -5.79
N PRO A 479 -17.12 46.28 -4.89
CA PRO A 479 -15.88 47.03 -4.79
C PRO A 479 -14.67 46.16 -4.40
N LYS A 480 -13.75 45.98 -5.35
CA LYS A 480 -12.58 45.09 -5.26
C LYS A 480 -11.57 45.51 -4.19
N THR A 481 -11.31 46.82 -4.07
CA THR A 481 -10.38 47.38 -3.08
C THR A 481 -10.85 47.16 -1.64
N GLU A 482 -12.16 47.12 -1.41
CA GLU A 482 -12.74 46.88 -0.09
C GLU A 482 -12.79 45.38 0.25
N LEU A 483 -12.94 44.50 -0.76
CA LEU A 483 -12.75 43.06 -0.58
C LEU A 483 -11.31 42.72 -0.17
N LEU A 484 -10.31 43.35 -0.79
CA LEU A 484 -8.90 43.17 -0.41
C LEU A 484 -8.59 43.60 1.04
N LYS A 485 -9.42 44.46 1.64
CA LYS A 485 -9.32 44.88 3.05
C LYS A 485 -10.11 43.98 4.00
N ASN A 486 -10.64 42.83 3.54
CA ASN A 486 -11.49 41.92 4.31
C ASN A 486 -12.71 42.60 4.97
N ASN A 487 -13.34 43.54 4.26
CA ASN A 487 -14.52 44.24 4.78
C ASN A 487 -15.76 43.33 4.78
N SER A 488 -16.28 43.04 5.99
CA SER A 488 -17.36 42.07 6.22
C SER A 488 -18.67 42.38 5.47
N LYS A 489 -18.95 43.67 5.19
CA LYS A 489 -20.13 44.08 4.42
C LYS A 489 -20.09 43.54 2.99
N TYR A 490 -18.93 43.65 2.33
CA TYR A 490 -18.75 43.23 0.94
C TYR A 490 -18.58 41.72 0.82
N ILE A 491 -18.02 41.06 1.83
CA ILE A 491 -18.01 39.58 1.91
C ILE A 491 -19.44 39.05 1.94
N LYS A 492 -20.35 39.65 2.73
CA LYS A 492 -21.77 39.25 2.74
C LYS A 492 -22.46 39.48 1.39
N GLN A 493 -22.11 40.55 0.67
CA GLN A 493 -22.62 40.79 -0.69
C GLN A 493 -22.09 39.74 -1.67
N LEU A 494 -20.82 39.36 -1.55
CA LEU A 494 -20.20 38.29 -2.33
C LEU A 494 -20.87 36.94 -2.07
N SER A 495 -21.12 36.60 -0.79
CA SER A 495 -21.87 35.38 -0.41
C SER A 495 -23.24 35.34 -1.10
N ARG A 496 -24.01 36.43 -1.05
CA ARG A 496 -25.32 36.51 -1.72
C ARG A 496 -25.21 36.37 -3.24
N CYS A 497 -24.26 37.05 -3.87
CA CYS A 497 -24.05 37.00 -5.32
C CYS A 497 -23.72 35.57 -5.78
N TYR A 498 -22.76 34.91 -5.10
CA TYR A 498 -22.29 33.59 -5.48
C TYR A 498 -23.29 32.47 -5.11
N SER A 499 -24.09 32.68 -4.07
CA SER A 499 -25.07 31.70 -3.58
C SER A 499 -26.12 31.33 -4.63
N SER A 500 -26.39 32.20 -5.61
CA SER A 500 -27.30 31.90 -6.74
C SER A 500 -26.93 30.61 -7.47
N THR A 501 -25.64 30.25 -7.49
CA THR A 501 -25.13 28.99 -8.07
C THR A 501 -25.74 27.73 -7.42
N PHE A 502 -26.19 27.81 -6.17
CA PHE A 502 -26.66 26.66 -5.40
C PHE A 502 -28.17 26.69 -5.08
N GLU A 503 -28.86 27.76 -5.47
CA GLU A 503 -30.28 27.96 -5.17
C GLU A 503 -31.17 26.86 -5.77
N GLU A 504 -30.85 26.38 -6.98
CA GLU A 504 -31.56 25.28 -7.64
C GLU A 504 -31.52 23.97 -6.83
N SER A 505 -30.46 23.75 -6.05
CA SER A 505 -30.32 22.59 -5.15
C SER A 505 -30.97 22.82 -3.77
N GLY A 506 -31.60 23.98 -3.55
CA GLY A 506 -32.20 24.38 -2.28
C GLY A 506 -31.18 24.77 -1.21
N LEU A 507 -29.99 25.23 -1.62
CA LEU A 507 -28.84 25.50 -0.75
C LEU A 507 -28.42 26.98 -0.78
N PHE A 508 -27.90 27.46 0.34
CA PHE A 508 -27.32 28.79 0.52
C PHE A 508 -25.83 28.67 0.89
N GLY A 509 -24.96 29.47 0.28
CA GLY A 509 -23.52 29.45 0.52
C GLY A 509 -22.99 30.70 1.22
N GLU A 510 -22.37 30.55 2.38
CA GLU A 510 -21.62 31.62 3.05
C GLU A 510 -20.14 31.55 2.69
N ILE A 511 -19.56 32.67 2.26
CA ILE A 511 -18.18 32.76 1.76
C ILE A 511 -17.21 33.25 2.83
N GLU A 512 -16.09 32.56 2.93
CA GLU A 512 -14.85 33.02 3.57
C GLU A 512 -13.76 33.16 2.50
N ILE A 513 -13.11 34.32 2.43
CA ILE A 513 -12.04 34.58 1.46
C ILE A 513 -10.72 34.06 2.03
N THR A 514 -10.01 33.21 1.29
CA THR A 514 -8.71 32.67 1.71
C THR A 514 -7.56 33.47 1.12
N THR A 515 -7.57 33.70 -0.19
CA THR A 515 -6.52 34.43 -0.92
C THR A 515 -7.13 35.20 -2.07
N CYS A 516 -6.58 36.37 -2.41
CA CYS A 516 -7.01 37.15 -3.56
C CYS A 516 -5.82 37.66 -4.34
N ARG A 517 -5.97 37.76 -5.66
CA ARG A 517 -4.94 38.21 -6.59
C ARG A 517 -5.46 39.17 -7.63
N THR A 518 -4.59 40.11 -7.96
CA THR A 518 -4.74 41.05 -9.06
C THR A 518 -3.63 40.83 -10.09
N GLN A 519 -3.72 41.50 -11.24
CA GLN A 519 -2.72 41.38 -12.30
C GLN A 519 -1.34 41.94 -11.92
N LYS A 520 -1.26 42.93 -11.01
CA LYS A 520 0.03 43.47 -10.55
C LYS A 520 0.68 42.48 -9.58
N SER A 521 1.89 42.01 -9.90
CA SER A 521 2.65 41.14 -9.00
C SER A 521 2.92 41.85 -7.68
N SER A 522 2.51 41.26 -6.56
CA SER A 522 2.58 41.87 -5.23
C SER A 522 4.00 42.00 -4.64
N TYR A 523 5.06 41.63 -5.37
CA TYR A 523 6.43 41.59 -4.84
C TYR A 523 7.40 42.53 -5.55
N SER A 524 7.88 43.52 -4.79
CA SER A 524 9.02 44.36 -5.19
C SER A 524 10.34 43.68 -4.85
N LEU A 525 11.32 43.78 -5.75
CA LEU A 525 12.70 43.34 -5.49
C LEU A 525 13.29 44.15 -4.33
N ASN A 526 13.88 43.45 -3.37
CA ASN A 526 14.63 44.06 -2.27
C ASN A 526 16.13 43.74 -2.38
N ASN A 527 16.92 44.25 -1.43
CA ASN A 527 18.37 44.08 -1.43
C ASN A 527 18.84 42.62 -1.44
N LEU A 528 18.16 41.71 -0.73
CA LEU A 528 18.57 40.30 -0.67
C LEU A 528 18.33 39.60 -2.03
N ASP A 529 17.23 39.95 -2.71
CA ASP A 529 16.91 39.42 -4.04
C ASP A 529 17.96 39.87 -5.07
N LEU A 530 18.34 41.15 -5.01
CA LEU A 530 19.38 41.74 -5.86
C LEU A 530 20.75 41.13 -5.58
N ILE A 531 21.14 40.97 -4.30
CA ILE A 531 22.41 40.36 -3.91
C ILE A 531 22.48 38.92 -4.44
N PHE A 532 21.46 38.10 -4.18
CA PHE A 532 21.45 36.72 -4.64
C PHE A 532 21.46 36.62 -6.17
N GLY A 533 20.63 37.42 -6.85
CA GLY A 533 20.59 37.47 -8.31
C GLY A 533 21.94 37.83 -8.92
N ASN A 534 22.59 38.87 -8.40
CA ASN A 534 23.93 39.28 -8.83
C ASN A 534 24.98 38.18 -8.57
N CYS A 535 24.95 37.52 -7.41
CA CYS A 535 25.86 36.39 -7.13
C CYS A 535 25.69 35.24 -8.13
N VAL A 536 24.46 34.88 -8.48
CA VAL A 536 24.18 33.83 -9.46
C VAL A 536 24.68 34.24 -10.85
N ILE A 537 24.43 35.49 -11.28
CA ILE A 537 24.91 36.02 -12.56
C ILE A 537 26.44 35.97 -12.63
N VAL A 538 27.13 36.42 -11.57
CA VAL A 538 28.60 36.37 -11.50
C VAL A 538 29.12 34.94 -11.63
N ILE A 539 28.51 33.97 -10.95
CA ILE A 539 28.92 32.56 -11.04
C ILE A 539 28.69 32.03 -12.46
N VAL A 540 27.56 32.32 -13.08
CA VAL A 540 27.27 31.91 -14.46
C VAL A 540 28.29 32.50 -15.43
N LEU A 541 28.62 33.80 -15.30
CA LEU A 541 29.65 34.45 -16.11
C LEU A 541 31.03 33.82 -15.89
N LEU A 542 31.41 33.54 -14.64
CA LEU A 542 32.68 32.86 -14.33
C LEU A 542 32.76 31.48 -14.98
N VAL A 543 31.68 30.71 -14.94
CA VAL A 543 31.59 29.38 -15.55
C VAL A 543 31.70 29.47 -17.08
N VAL A 544 31.03 30.42 -17.71
CA VAL A 544 31.12 30.66 -19.17
C VAL A 544 32.54 31.08 -19.55
N CYS A 545 33.11 32.09 -18.89
CA CYS A 545 34.47 32.55 -19.15
C CYS A 545 35.51 31.46 -18.93
N ALA A 546 35.41 30.68 -17.85
CA ALA A 546 36.29 29.55 -17.57
C ALA A 546 36.19 28.43 -18.62
N SER A 547 34.98 28.18 -19.13
CA SER A 547 34.74 27.18 -20.18
C SER A 547 35.33 27.62 -21.52
N ILE A 548 35.20 28.91 -21.86
CA ILE A 548 35.84 29.49 -23.05
C ILE A 548 37.37 29.40 -22.91
N TYR A 549 37.92 29.80 -21.76
CA TYR A 549 39.36 29.71 -21.49
C TYR A 549 39.89 28.28 -21.65
N ASP A 550 39.20 27.30 -21.07
CA ASP A 550 39.56 25.88 -21.18
C ASP A 550 39.43 25.35 -22.61
N SER A 551 38.42 25.81 -23.38
CA SER A 551 38.29 25.43 -24.80
C SER A 551 39.41 26.00 -25.68
N LEU A 552 39.90 27.21 -25.38
CA LEU A 552 40.93 27.88 -26.18
C LEU A 552 42.34 27.42 -25.83
N TYR A 553 42.62 27.20 -24.54
CA TYR A 553 43.96 26.94 -24.03
C TYR A 553 44.15 25.53 -23.43
N GLY A 554 43.09 24.73 -23.29
CA GLY A 554 43.13 23.43 -22.61
C GLY A 554 44.01 22.38 -23.30
N SER A 555 44.14 22.42 -24.63
CA SER A 555 44.98 21.48 -25.39
C SER A 555 46.49 21.70 -25.19
N GLN A 556 46.92 22.91 -24.82
CA GLN A 556 48.32 23.19 -24.46
C GLN A 556 48.73 22.60 -23.10
N PHE A 557 47.75 22.25 -22.25
CA PHE A 557 48.00 21.73 -20.89
C PHE A 557 47.89 20.21 -20.75
N GLU A 558 47.29 19.49 -21.71
CA GLU A 558 47.26 18.01 -21.70
C GLU A 558 48.63 17.39 -22.07
N GLY A 559 49.55 18.15 -22.68
CA GLY A 559 50.87 17.68 -23.13
C GLY A 559 52.08 18.05 -22.27
N GLN A 560 51.95 18.90 -21.25
CA GLN A 560 53.08 19.32 -20.41
C GLN A 560 52.72 19.32 -18.92
N HIS A 561 53.49 18.59 -18.12
CA HIS A 561 53.49 18.56 -16.65
C HIS A 561 53.85 19.90 -15.98
N THR A 562 53.81 21.02 -16.71
CA THR A 562 54.40 22.29 -16.30
C THR A 562 53.49 23.46 -16.62
N THR A 563 52.58 23.81 -15.70
CA THR A 563 52.55 25.15 -15.10
C THR A 563 51.96 25.08 -13.68
N ASN A 564 52.74 25.51 -12.70
CA ASN A 564 52.31 25.67 -11.31
C ASN A 564 51.42 26.90 -11.09
N ASN A 565 50.77 27.42 -12.14
CA ASN A 565 50.05 28.68 -12.03
C ASN A 565 48.71 28.47 -11.32
N ILE A 566 48.64 28.90 -10.05
CA ILE A 566 47.47 28.79 -9.16
C ILE A 566 46.24 29.40 -9.83
N PHE A 567 46.42 30.47 -10.62
CA PHE A 567 45.35 31.13 -11.35
C PHE A 567 44.69 30.21 -12.40
N SER A 568 45.47 29.55 -13.26
CA SER A 568 44.95 28.61 -14.26
C SER A 568 44.20 27.45 -13.59
N LYS A 569 44.74 26.93 -12.48
CA LYS A 569 44.05 25.90 -11.68
C LYS A 569 42.74 26.43 -11.08
N PHE A 570 42.68 27.67 -10.61
CA PHE A 570 41.43 28.24 -10.08
C PHE A 570 40.37 28.36 -11.18
N VAL A 571 40.71 28.99 -12.32
CA VAL A 571 39.80 29.18 -13.46
C VAL A 571 39.27 27.85 -13.99
N CYS A 572 40.12 26.86 -14.21
CA CYS A 572 39.73 25.52 -14.68
C CYS A 572 38.81 24.76 -13.70
N SER A 573 38.67 25.20 -12.45
CA SER A 573 37.71 24.61 -11.51
C SER A 573 36.26 24.92 -11.91
N PHE A 574 36.02 26.04 -12.61
CA PHE A 574 34.71 26.48 -13.09
C PHE A 574 34.39 26.04 -14.53
N SER A 575 35.33 25.37 -15.24
CA SER A 575 35.08 24.89 -16.61
C SER A 575 33.98 23.82 -16.66
N LEU A 576 32.96 24.05 -17.50
CA LEU A 576 31.89 23.10 -17.78
C LEU A 576 32.42 21.84 -18.46
N LEU A 577 33.37 21.97 -19.39
CA LEU A 577 33.94 20.84 -20.13
C LEU A 577 34.65 19.88 -19.17
N GLN A 578 35.50 20.40 -18.28
CA GLN A 578 36.18 19.59 -17.27
C GLN A 578 35.21 18.99 -16.25
N ASN A 579 34.26 19.78 -15.75
CA ASN A 579 33.28 19.27 -14.77
C ASN A 579 32.34 18.23 -15.38
N TRP A 580 31.98 18.36 -16.66
CA TRP A 580 31.24 17.35 -17.40
C TRP A 580 32.02 16.05 -17.56
N ARG A 581 33.31 16.13 -17.96
CA ARG A 581 34.21 14.96 -18.02
C ARG A 581 34.34 14.31 -16.63
N ARG A 582 34.47 15.09 -15.56
CA ARG A 582 34.50 14.57 -14.17
C ARG A 582 33.19 13.86 -13.81
N LEU A 583 32.04 14.47 -14.11
CA LEU A 583 30.72 13.91 -13.83
C LEU A 583 30.52 12.55 -14.51
N THR A 584 30.88 12.47 -15.79
CA THR A 584 30.70 11.28 -16.64
C THR A 584 31.80 10.22 -16.50
N SER A 585 32.95 10.57 -15.92
CA SER A 585 34.04 9.60 -15.69
C SER A 585 33.67 8.53 -14.66
N VAL A 586 33.65 7.25 -15.06
CA VAL A 586 33.49 6.11 -14.16
C VAL A 586 34.85 5.42 -14.03
N SER A 587 35.53 5.64 -12.90
CA SER A 587 36.83 5.02 -12.61
C SER A 587 36.82 4.44 -11.20
N PHE A 588 37.05 3.13 -11.08
CA PHE A 588 37.29 2.45 -9.81
C PHE A 588 38.79 2.38 -9.58
N LYS A 589 39.31 3.27 -8.73
CA LYS A 589 40.75 3.41 -8.51
C LYS A 589 41.33 2.35 -7.57
N THR A 590 40.51 1.77 -6.69
CA THR A 590 40.91 0.75 -5.71
C THR A 590 39.87 -0.36 -5.57
N ALA A 591 40.28 -1.54 -5.10
CA ALA A 591 39.38 -2.67 -4.83
C ALA A 591 38.24 -2.28 -3.87
N ASP A 592 38.51 -1.45 -2.85
CA ASP A 592 37.50 -0.96 -1.91
C ASP A 592 36.47 -0.03 -2.59
N THR A 593 36.91 0.83 -3.52
CA THR A 593 35.98 1.67 -4.30
C THR A 593 35.11 0.83 -5.24
N GLU A 594 35.64 -0.28 -5.74
CA GLU A 594 34.87 -1.22 -6.56
C GLU A 594 33.88 -2.03 -5.71
N LEU A 595 34.25 -2.41 -4.49
CA LEU A 595 33.41 -3.12 -3.52
C LEU A 595 32.15 -2.30 -3.18
N LEU A 596 32.33 -1.00 -2.92
CA LEU A 596 31.27 -0.08 -2.50
C LEU A 596 30.50 0.59 -3.66
N SER A 597 30.93 0.37 -4.91
CA SER A 597 30.36 1.03 -6.09
C SER A 597 28.83 0.88 -6.24
N CYS A 598 28.26 -0.25 -5.81
CA CYS A 598 26.81 -0.49 -5.89
C CYS A 598 25.96 0.48 -5.04
N LEU A 599 26.56 1.15 -4.04
CA LEU A 599 25.87 2.12 -3.19
C LEU A 599 25.36 3.34 -3.99
N GLN A 600 26.05 3.71 -5.09
CA GLN A 600 25.57 4.78 -5.96
C GLN A 600 24.24 4.42 -6.61
N GLY A 601 24.10 3.19 -7.11
CA GLY A 601 22.84 2.70 -7.66
C GLY A 601 21.73 2.58 -6.62
N VAL A 602 22.05 2.11 -5.41
CA VAL A 602 21.08 2.06 -4.31
C VAL A 602 20.55 3.46 -3.99
N ARG A 603 21.43 4.48 -3.91
CA ARG A 603 21.02 5.88 -3.72
C ARG A 603 20.13 6.37 -4.85
N PHE A 604 20.47 6.08 -6.10
CA PHE A 604 19.70 6.49 -7.27
C PHE A 604 18.26 5.96 -7.23
N PHE A 605 18.08 4.66 -7.08
CA PHE A 605 16.73 4.07 -7.01
C PHE A 605 15.96 4.55 -5.78
N ASN A 606 16.62 4.74 -4.63
CA ASN A 606 15.97 5.27 -3.44
C ASN A 606 15.49 6.73 -3.64
N THR A 607 16.29 7.57 -4.32
CA THR A 607 15.89 8.94 -4.66
C THR A 607 14.68 8.96 -5.61
N ILE A 608 14.63 8.07 -6.60
CA ILE A 608 13.45 7.93 -7.47
C ILE A 608 12.19 7.65 -6.64
N ILE A 609 12.26 6.70 -5.71
CA ILE A 609 11.11 6.34 -4.86
C ILE A 609 10.66 7.53 -4.01
N VAL A 610 11.59 8.32 -3.45
CA VAL A 610 11.26 9.54 -2.70
C VAL A 610 10.51 10.55 -3.58
N ILE A 611 10.99 10.80 -4.80
CA ILE A 611 10.34 11.72 -5.73
C ILE A 611 8.93 11.22 -6.09
N THR A 612 8.77 9.92 -6.36
CA THR A 612 7.48 9.31 -6.65
C THR A 612 6.48 9.50 -5.50
N ILE A 613 6.91 9.28 -4.25
CA ILE A 613 6.03 9.46 -3.08
C ILE A 613 5.60 10.91 -2.95
N HIS A 614 6.54 11.87 -2.98
CA HIS A 614 6.20 13.29 -2.88
C HIS A 614 5.33 13.76 -4.06
N SER A 615 5.55 13.23 -5.26
CA SER A 615 4.72 13.50 -6.43
C SER A 615 3.29 13.04 -6.19
N PHE A 616 3.07 11.83 -5.66
CA PHE A 616 1.71 11.42 -5.32
C PHE A 616 1.15 12.28 -4.19
N SER A 617 1.89 12.51 -3.10
CA SER A 617 1.39 13.23 -1.92
C SER A 617 0.89 14.63 -2.28
N ILE A 618 1.62 15.36 -3.13
CA ILE A 618 1.19 16.71 -3.54
C ILE A 618 -0.07 16.67 -4.43
N ASN A 619 -0.31 15.61 -5.21
CA ASN A 619 -1.53 15.49 -6.03
C ASN A 619 -2.82 15.36 -5.20
N VAL A 620 -2.72 14.84 -3.96
CA VAL A 620 -3.87 14.69 -3.05
C VAL A 620 -4.09 15.95 -2.18
N LEU A 621 -3.09 16.84 -2.11
CA LEU A 621 -3.14 18.08 -1.33
C LEU A 621 -3.59 19.30 -2.15
N VAL A 622 -3.78 19.15 -3.46
CA VAL A 622 -4.26 20.21 -4.37
C VAL A 622 -5.72 19.94 -4.77
N PRO A 623 -6.47 20.93 -5.29
CA PRO A 623 -7.86 20.75 -5.71
C PRO A 623 -8.05 19.58 -6.67
N ILE A 624 -9.04 18.72 -6.39
CA ILE A 624 -9.29 17.45 -7.09
C ILE A 624 -10.67 17.46 -7.72
N LEU A 625 -10.78 17.15 -9.01
CA LEU A 625 -12.06 17.12 -9.70
C LEU A 625 -12.91 15.90 -9.30
N ASN A 626 -12.30 14.71 -9.24
CA ASN A 626 -12.95 13.44 -8.94
C ASN A 626 -12.70 12.99 -7.49
N THR A 627 -13.20 13.75 -6.51
CA THR A 627 -13.01 13.49 -5.07
C THR A 627 -13.45 12.10 -4.62
N TYR A 628 -14.53 11.58 -5.22
CA TYR A 628 -15.00 10.21 -4.99
C TYR A 628 -13.91 9.18 -5.23
N HIS A 629 -13.03 9.38 -6.22
CA HIS A 629 -11.93 8.48 -6.47
C HIS A 629 -10.98 8.38 -5.27
N VAL A 630 -10.68 9.49 -4.60
CA VAL A 630 -9.82 9.52 -3.41
C VAL A 630 -10.51 8.89 -2.21
N GLU A 631 -11.78 9.24 -2.00
CA GLU A 631 -12.60 8.70 -0.91
C GLU A 631 -12.78 7.18 -1.06
N ALA A 632 -13.09 6.70 -2.27
CA ALA A 632 -13.22 5.28 -2.61
C ALA A 632 -11.87 4.54 -2.58
N GLN A 633 -10.76 5.21 -2.91
CA GLN A 633 -9.43 4.62 -2.86
C GLN A 633 -8.83 4.52 -1.46
N ARG A 634 -9.50 5.02 -0.41
CA ARG A 634 -9.13 4.74 0.98
C ARG A 634 -9.26 3.24 1.32
N ASP A 635 -10.03 2.49 0.54
CA ASP A 635 -10.07 1.03 0.62
C ASP A 635 -9.14 0.33 -0.38
N ASN A 636 -8.30 1.06 -1.10
CA ASN A 636 -7.36 0.43 -2.02
C ASN A 636 -6.07 0.02 -1.29
N ARG A 637 -5.65 -1.25 -1.44
CA ARG A 637 -4.42 -1.78 -0.85
C ARG A 637 -3.17 -1.06 -1.37
N ALA A 638 -3.19 -0.62 -2.63
CA ALA A 638 -2.03 -0.01 -3.28
C ALA A 638 -1.76 1.42 -2.79
N SER A 639 -2.81 2.21 -2.53
CA SER A 639 -2.69 3.59 -2.03
C SER A 639 -2.14 3.62 -0.60
N HIS A 640 -2.65 2.77 0.30
CA HIS A 640 -2.13 2.65 1.67
C HIS A 640 -0.71 2.07 1.75
N PHE A 641 -0.37 1.13 0.86
CA PHE A 641 0.99 0.58 0.73
C PHE A 641 2.01 1.67 0.39
N LEU A 642 1.70 2.54 -0.59
CA LEU A 642 2.58 3.62 -1.04
C LEU A 642 2.69 4.77 -0.03
N PHE A 643 1.57 5.16 0.60
CA PHE A 643 1.51 6.34 1.48
C PHE A 643 2.05 6.11 2.88
N VAL A 644 1.76 4.96 3.49
CA VAL A 644 1.93 4.82 4.94
C VAL A 644 3.22 4.10 5.29
N GLY A 645 3.51 2.99 4.62
CA GLY A 645 4.71 2.22 4.94
C GLY A 645 5.98 2.87 4.41
N ILE A 646 5.93 3.28 3.14
CA ILE A 646 7.13 3.74 2.44
C ILE A 646 7.54 5.14 2.89
N GLU A 647 6.60 6.10 2.99
CA GLU A 647 6.92 7.48 3.40
C GLU A 647 7.65 7.56 4.75
N PHE A 648 7.24 6.71 5.71
CA PHE A 648 7.79 6.72 7.07
C PHE A 648 9.18 6.05 7.19
N THR A 649 9.60 5.26 6.19
CA THR A 649 10.80 4.41 6.23
C THR A 649 11.82 4.67 5.12
N ILE A 650 11.43 5.28 4.00
CA ILE A 650 12.26 5.40 2.78
C ILE A 650 13.54 6.23 2.93
N LEU A 651 13.64 7.07 3.97
CA LEU A 651 14.84 7.86 4.26
C LEU A 651 15.91 7.07 5.04
N GLN A 652 15.52 5.97 5.69
CA GLN A 652 16.45 5.14 6.47
C GLN A 652 17.67 4.62 5.70
N PRO A 653 17.56 4.21 4.41
CA PRO A 653 18.71 3.80 3.61
C PRO A 653 19.74 4.91 3.44
N PHE A 654 19.33 6.19 3.39
CA PHE A 654 20.28 7.31 3.30
C PHE A 654 21.10 7.46 4.59
N PHE A 655 20.44 7.41 5.75
CA PHE A 655 21.13 7.45 7.05
C PHE A 655 22.05 6.23 7.24
N LEU A 656 21.56 5.04 6.88
CA LEU A 656 22.30 3.78 6.89
C LEU A 656 23.57 3.87 6.03
N MET A 657 23.45 4.27 4.77
CA MET A 657 24.61 4.40 3.86
C MET A 657 25.59 5.48 4.31
N SER A 658 25.09 6.60 4.83
CA SER A 658 25.89 7.71 5.34
C SER A 658 26.81 7.26 6.48
N ALA A 659 26.25 6.60 7.49
CA ALA A 659 26.99 6.08 8.63
C ALA A 659 27.87 4.86 8.26
N TRP A 660 27.41 3.99 7.36
CA TRP A 660 28.19 2.87 6.85
C TRP A 660 29.49 3.31 6.19
N LEU A 661 29.41 4.29 5.27
CA LEU A 661 30.59 4.83 4.58
C LEU A 661 31.53 5.53 5.56
N LEU A 662 30.98 6.27 6.52
CA LEU A 662 31.78 6.90 7.57
C LEU A 662 32.53 5.84 8.36
N THR A 663 31.84 4.84 8.91
CA THR A 663 32.44 3.79 9.72
C THR A 663 33.50 3.06 8.91
N TYR A 664 33.17 2.57 7.72
CA TYR A 664 34.11 1.81 6.88
C TYR A 664 35.39 2.60 6.57
N THR A 665 35.28 3.88 6.20
CA THR A 665 36.47 4.72 5.92
C THR A 665 37.24 5.06 7.19
N PHE A 666 36.55 5.33 8.30
CA PHE A 666 37.18 5.54 9.61
C PHE A 666 37.99 4.33 10.04
N CYS A 667 37.45 3.11 9.84
CA CYS A 667 38.10 1.85 10.17
C CYS A 667 39.46 1.71 9.46
N ILE A 668 39.43 1.92 8.14
CA ILE A 668 40.60 1.75 7.27
C ILE A 668 41.65 2.80 7.58
N GLU A 669 41.26 4.07 7.65
CA GLU A 669 42.20 5.17 7.88
C GLU A 669 42.76 5.20 9.31
N SER A 670 42.14 4.48 10.25
CA SER A 670 42.58 4.33 11.63
C SER A 670 43.33 3.03 11.91
N GLU A 671 43.43 2.13 10.92
CA GLU A 671 44.13 0.86 11.04
C GLU A 671 45.61 1.11 11.38
N GLY A 672 46.13 0.41 12.40
CA GLY A 672 47.51 0.57 12.88
C GLY A 672 47.80 1.80 13.73
N LYS A 673 46.86 2.73 13.94
CA LYS A 673 47.08 3.93 14.77
C LYS A 673 46.82 3.66 16.26
N LYS A 674 47.72 4.13 17.13
CA LYS A 674 47.53 4.05 18.59
C LYS A 674 46.46 5.01 19.10
N ILE A 675 46.38 6.23 18.61
CA ILE A 675 45.35 7.21 18.97
C ILE A 675 44.96 7.95 17.70
N VAL A 676 43.65 8.11 17.46
CA VAL A 676 43.15 8.94 16.36
C VAL A 676 43.07 10.38 16.87
N PRO A 677 43.77 11.35 16.26
CA PRO A 677 43.74 12.72 16.74
C PRO A 677 42.38 13.35 16.47
N ILE A 678 41.88 14.19 17.39
CA ILE A 678 40.57 14.87 17.22
C ILE A 678 40.52 15.74 15.96
N SER A 679 41.67 16.26 15.51
CA SER A 679 41.80 17.01 14.26
C SER A 679 41.39 16.20 13.02
N TYR A 680 41.48 14.88 13.07
CA TYR A 680 40.96 14.00 12.02
C TYR A 680 39.43 14.07 11.94
N CYS A 681 38.75 13.98 13.09
CA CYS A 681 37.29 14.10 13.17
C CYS A 681 36.82 15.48 12.69
N ILE A 682 37.53 16.55 13.09
CA ILE A 682 37.24 17.93 12.64
C ILE A 682 37.40 18.04 11.11
N LYS A 683 38.49 17.52 10.53
CA LYS A 683 38.69 17.52 9.07
C LYS A 683 37.59 16.76 8.33
N LYS A 684 37.16 15.59 8.84
CA LYS A 684 36.07 14.80 8.25
C LYS A 684 34.72 15.52 8.35
N PHE A 685 34.47 16.28 9.42
CA PHE A 685 33.29 17.12 9.58
C PHE A 685 33.31 18.31 8.60
N CYS A 686 34.39 19.10 8.59
CA CYS A 686 34.54 20.25 7.68
C CYS A 686 34.44 19.83 6.22
N SER A 687 35.06 18.71 5.84
CA SER A 687 34.96 18.16 4.48
C SER A 687 33.53 17.80 4.08
N ARG A 688 32.69 17.38 5.03
CA ARG A 688 31.28 17.06 4.77
C ARG A 688 30.46 18.32 4.60
N ILE A 689 30.66 19.33 5.46
CA ILE A 689 29.96 20.63 5.38
C ILE A 689 30.23 21.31 4.04
N VAL A 690 31.50 21.40 3.64
CA VAL A 690 31.90 21.96 2.34
C VAL A 690 31.23 21.26 1.17
N ARG A 691 31.02 19.94 1.26
CA ARG A 691 30.43 19.15 0.18
C ARG A 691 28.93 19.39 0.02
N LEU A 692 28.20 19.57 1.12
CA LEU A 692 26.74 19.60 1.11
C LEU A 692 26.19 21.02 1.07
N THR A 693 26.74 21.92 1.89
CA THR A 693 26.16 23.25 2.12
C THR A 693 26.03 24.12 0.87
N PRO A 694 26.97 24.17 -0.10
CA PRO A 694 26.87 25.11 -1.21
C PRO A 694 25.62 24.94 -2.07
N SER A 695 25.35 23.72 -2.55
CA SER A 695 24.17 23.43 -3.35
C SER A 695 22.88 23.63 -2.57
N MET A 696 22.86 23.24 -1.29
CA MET A 696 21.71 23.48 -0.41
C MET A 696 21.44 24.97 -0.23
N ALA A 697 22.48 25.79 -0.03
CA ALA A 697 22.35 27.22 0.17
C ALA A 697 21.74 27.92 -1.05
N VAL A 698 22.17 27.55 -2.26
CA VAL A 698 21.60 28.08 -3.51
C VAL A 698 20.11 27.78 -3.60
N VAL A 699 19.71 26.55 -3.31
CA VAL A 699 18.30 26.12 -3.38
C VAL A 699 17.44 26.83 -2.32
N VAL A 700 17.92 26.93 -1.09
CA VAL A 700 17.19 27.61 0.01
C VAL A 700 17.06 29.10 -0.26
N LEU A 701 18.14 29.76 -0.71
CA LEU A 701 18.12 31.19 -1.02
C LEU A 701 17.25 31.49 -2.22
N PHE A 702 17.25 30.64 -3.25
CA PHE A 702 16.35 30.75 -4.39
C PHE A 702 14.88 30.71 -3.96
N THR A 703 14.50 29.78 -3.09
CA THR A 703 13.15 29.72 -2.50
C THR A 703 12.81 30.97 -1.70
N ALA A 704 13.78 31.56 -0.99
CA ALA A 704 13.60 32.77 -0.19
C ALA A 704 13.64 34.08 -0.99
N THR A 705 13.87 34.04 -2.32
CA THR A 705 14.09 35.24 -3.16
C THR A 705 13.31 35.18 -4.47
N TRP A 706 13.81 34.41 -5.45
CA TRP A 706 13.36 34.48 -6.84
C TRP A 706 12.20 33.54 -7.17
N LEU A 707 11.93 32.53 -6.34
CA LEU A 707 10.84 31.58 -6.56
C LEU A 707 9.46 32.24 -6.85
N PRO A 708 8.98 33.25 -6.11
CA PRO A 708 7.68 33.87 -6.40
C PRO A 708 7.63 34.64 -7.73
N HIS A 709 8.78 35.02 -8.31
CA HIS A 709 8.87 35.83 -9.53
C HIS A 709 8.87 35.01 -10.84
N ILE A 710 8.86 33.68 -10.76
CA ILE A 710 9.01 32.80 -11.94
C ILE A 710 7.74 32.73 -12.78
N SER A 711 6.57 32.76 -12.15
CA SER A 711 5.27 32.60 -12.81
C SER A 711 4.13 33.03 -11.89
N ASP A 712 2.90 32.84 -12.36
CA ASP A 712 1.66 33.02 -11.61
C ASP A 712 0.68 31.85 -11.82
N GLY A 713 -0.45 31.90 -11.10
CA GLY A 713 -1.53 30.93 -11.20
C GLY A 713 -2.53 31.00 -10.04
N PRO A 714 -3.68 30.34 -10.16
CA PRO A 714 -4.73 30.37 -9.14
C PRO A 714 -4.30 29.75 -7.81
N LEU A 715 -3.36 28.79 -7.82
CA LEU A 715 -2.83 28.13 -6.63
C LEU A 715 -1.45 28.66 -6.21
N TRP A 716 -0.88 29.63 -6.93
CA TRP A 716 0.47 30.13 -6.68
C TRP A 716 0.61 30.73 -5.28
N GLY A 717 -0.45 31.32 -4.72
CA GLY A 717 -0.39 31.98 -3.41
C GLY A 717 -0.25 30.97 -2.28
N ILE A 718 -1.07 29.94 -2.34
CA ILE A 718 -1.15 28.90 -1.31
C ILE A 718 0.06 27.94 -1.40
N ILE A 719 0.58 27.68 -2.61
CA ILE A 719 1.64 26.67 -2.81
C ILE A 719 3.04 27.29 -2.81
N VAL A 720 3.23 28.46 -3.43
CA VAL A 720 4.54 29.04 -3.71
C VAL A 720 4.83 30.25 -2.82
N GLU A 721 3.88 31.18 -2.68
CA GLU A 721 4.09 32.40 -1.88
C GLU A 721 4.19 32.11 -0.38
N ASP A 722 3.36 31.21 0.15
CA ASP A 722 3.46 30.75 1.55
C ASP A 722 4.85 30.21 1.86
N ASP A 723 5.36 29.34 0.99
CA ASP A 723 6.69 28.74 1.07
C ASP A 723 7.80 29.81 1.03
N TYR A 724 7.67 30.80 0.14
CA TYR A 724 8.56 31.95 0.05
C TYR A 724 8.55 32.77 1.36
N ASN A 725 7.38 33.12 1.88
CA ASN A 725 7.23 33.92 3.10
C ASN A 725 7.86 33.23 4.32
N ILE A 726 7.63 31.93 4.46
CA ILE A 726 8.23 31.10 5.52
C ILE A 726 9.75 31.05 5.35
N CYS A 727 10.22 30.80 4.11
CA CYS A 727 11.65 30.76 3.84
C CYS A 727 12.35 32.10 4.05
N ARG A 728 11.68 33.21 3.78
CA ARG A 728 12.22 34.55 4.00
C ARG A 728 12.59 34.81 5.46
N LYS A 729 11.77 34.30 6.38
CA LYS A 729 11.99 34.42 7.82
C LYS A 729 13.04 33.42 8.34
N ASN A 730 13.02 32.19 7.83
CA ASN A 730 13.70 31.05 8.47
C ASN A 730 14.79 30.36 7.61
N TRP A 731 15.22 30.92 6.48
CA TRP A 731 16.22 30.30 5.58
C TRP A 731 17.54 29.92 6.28
N TRP A 732 18.00 30.75 7.22
CA TRP A 732 19.27 30.58 7.94
C TRP A 732 19.31 29.28 8.76
N THR A 733 18.15 28.77 9.19
CA THR A 733 18.05 27.53 9.96
C THR A 733 18.53 26.29 9.20
N ASN A 734 18.38 26.29 7.85
CA ASN A 734 18.91 25.24 7.00
C ASN A 734 20.44 25.26 6.93
N LEU A 735 21.05 26.46 6.88
CA LEU A 735 22.52 26.59 6.82
C LEU A 735 23.22 26.14 8.10
N LEU A 736 22.53 26.28 9.24
CA LEU A 736 23.00 25.81 10.54
C LEU A 736 22.67 24.33 10.81
N TYR A 737 21.95 23.65 9.90
CA TYR A 737 21.48 22.27 10.08
C TYR A 737 20.64 22.05 11.36
N ILE A 738 19.77 23.02 11.69
CA ILE A 738 18.87 23.00 12.85
C ILE A 738 17.39 23.14 12.48
N ASN A 739 17.06 23.11 11.18
CA ASN A 739 15.69 23.30 10.70
C ASN A 739 14.70 22.25 11.26
N ASN A 740 15.17 21.07 11.67
CA ASN A 740 14.36 20.01 12.26
C ASN A 740 13.84 20.33 13.67
N PHE A 741 14.34 21.40 14.30
CA PHE A 741 13.82 21.93 15.57
C PHE A 741 12.75 23.02 15.38
N VAL A 742 12.60 23.53 14.16
CA VAL A 742 11.56 24.52 13.82
C VAL A 742 10.22 23.79 13.64
N PRO A 743 9.08 24.32 14.15
CA PRO A 743 7.76 23.73 13.92
C PRO A 743 7.47 23.55 12.42
N SER A 744 6.85 22.42 12.04
CA SER A 744 6.70 22.02 10.63
C SER A 744 6.06 23.07 9.71
N TYR A 745 5.16 23.92 10.23
CA TYR A 745 4.50 24.98 9.46
C TYR A 745 5.39 26.20 9.20
N ASP A 746 6.44 26.39 10.01
CA ASP A 746 7.40 27.48 9.91
C ASP A 746 8.75 27.03 9.31
N MET A 747 8.85 25.77 8.87
CA MET A 747 10.07 25.22 8.29
C MET A 747 10.28 25.71 6.87
N CYS A 748 11.38 26.43 6.63
CA CYS A 748 11.84 26.69 5.27
C CYS A 748 12.30 25.39 4.61
N SER A 749 11.69 25.02 3.48
CA SER A 749 12.00 23.78 2.74
C SER A 749 11.89 22.52 3.61
N PRO A 750 10.68 22.07 3.94
CA PRO A 750 10.45 21.00 4.92
C PRO A 750 11.28 19.75 4.68
N HIS A 751 11.50 19.30 3.44
CA HIS A 751 12.27 18.10 3.11
C HIS A 751 13.70 18.10 3.66
N LEU A 752 14.32 19.27 3.82
CA LEU A 752 15.71 19.39 4.29
C LEU A 752 15.90 19.00 5.76
N TRP A 753 14.82 18.73 6.51
CA TRP A 753 14.89 18.21 7.88
C TRP A 753 15.81 16.98 7.97
N SER A 754 15.76 16.12 6.95
CA SER A 754 16.52 14.88 6.91
C SER A 754 18.02 15.14 6.78
N LEU A 755 18.41 16.21 6.10
CA LEU A 755 19.82 16.57 5.93
C LEU A 755 20.41 17.12 7.24
N SER A 756 19.63 17.89 8.01
CA SER A 756 20.01 18.33 9.35
C SER A 756 20.22 17.16 10.30
N VAL A 757 19.29 16.20 10.29
CA VAL A 757 19.40 14.97 11.07
C VAL A 757 20.61 14.14 10.64
N ASP A 758 20.91 14.05 9.34
CA ASP A 758 22.09 13.34 8.83
C ASP A 758 23.41 13.97 9.29
N ILE A 759 23.51 15.31 9.34
CA ILE A 759 24.69 16.00 9.90
C ILE A 759 24.83 15.73 11.39
N GLN A 760 23.73 15.82 12.15
CA GLN A 760 23.71 15.53 13.59
C GLN A 760 24.16 14.09 13.86
N PHE A 761 23.62 13.12 13.12
CA PHE A 761 24.02 11.72 13.17
C PHE A 761 25.47 11.49 12.77
N TYR A 762 25.98 12.20 11.77
CA TYR A 762 27.38 12.09 11.35
C TYR A 762 28.34 12.51 12.48
N VAL A 763 28.02 13.59 13.20
CA VAL A 763 28.79 14.04 14.37
C VAL A 763 28.73 12.99 15.48
N VAL A 764 27.54 12.49 15.82
CA VAL A 764 27.37 11.46 16.86
C VAL A 764 28.16 10.18 16.49
N ALA A 765 28.06 9.72 15.25
CA ALA A 765 28.79 8.54 14.78
C ALA A 765 30.31 8.74 14.82
N LEU A 766 30.81 9.94 14.47
CA LEU A 766 32.24 10.26 14.62
C LEU A 766 32.71 10.19 16.06
N ILE A 767 31.92 10.70 17.01
CA ILE A 767 32.24 10.65 18.44
C ILE A 767 32.28 9.19 18.94
N VAL A 768 31.25 8.40 18.60
CA VAL A 768 31.18 6.98 18.99
C VAL A 768 32.38 6.20 18.43
N LEU A 769 32.70 6.39 17.16
CA LEU A 769 33.86 5.74 16.53
C LEU A 769 35.17 6.20 17.15
N TRP A 770 35.32 7.50 17.45
CA TRP A 770 36.54 8.03 18.06
C TRP A 770 36.84 7.41 19.43
N PHE A 771 35.82 7.21 20.27
CA PHE A 771 35.99 6.59 21.59
C PHE A 771 36.13 5.06 21.54
N LEU A 772 35.30 4.38 20.74
CA LEU A 772 35.10 2.93 20.89
C LEU A 772 35.67 2.09 19.74
N TRP A 773 36.37 2.69 18.77
CA TRP A 773 36.97 1.95 17.65
C TRP A 773 37.89 0.80 18.07
N LYS A 774 38.60 0.95 19.18
CA LYS A 774 39.51 -0.08 19.72
C LYS A 774 38.86 -1.11 20.62
N SER A 775 37.66 -0.82 21.10
CA SER A 775 36.90 -1.57 22.09
C SER A 775 35.55 -1.97 21.46
N PRO A 776 35.57 -2.89 20.47
CA PRO A 776 34.38 -3.19 19.68
C PRO A 776 33.29 -3.91 20.50
N GLU A 777 33.63 -4.61 21.57
CA GLU A 777 32.65 -5.27 22.43
C GLU A 777 31.84 -4.24 23.24
N GLU A 778 32.52 -3.23 23.77
CA GLU A 778 31.93 -2.11 24.48
C GLU A 778 31.11 -1.20 23.52
N ALA A 779 31.57 -1.07 22.27
CA ALA A 779 30.83 -0.39 21.21
C ALA A 779 29.46 -1.04 20.94
N VAL A 780 29.39 -2.37 20.96
CA VAL A 780 28.13 -3.11 20.75
C VAL A 780 27.14 -2.82 21.88
N TRP A 781 27.61 -2.83 23.14
CA TRP A 781 26.75 -2.50 24.28
C TRP A 781 26.24 -1.06 24.22
N LEU A 782 27.10 -0.07 23.94
CA LEU A 782 26.66 1.32 23.83
C LEU A 782 25.64 1.51 22.70
N VAL A 783 25.90 0.96 21.51
CA VAL A 783 24.98 1.03 20.37
C VAL A 783 23.64 0.37 20.73
N GLY A 784 23.67 -0.78 21.40
CA GLY A 784 22.47 -1.47 21.89
C GLY A 784 21.68 -0.63 22.92
N SER A 785 22.35 0.04 23.85
CA SER A 785 21.72 0.93 24.83
C SER A 785 21.07 2.15 24.16
N ILE A 786 21.74 2.79 23.19
CA ILE A 786 21.17 3.92 22.44
C ILE A 786 19.96 3.46 21.62
N TRP A 787 20.01 2.27 21.03
CA TRP A 787 18.89 1.70 20.28
C TRP A 787 17.68 1.42 21.18
N SER A 788 17.89 0.83 22.35
CA SER A 788 16.84 0.60 23.35
C SER A 788 16.23 1.90 23.84
N TYR A 789 17.06 2.92 24.12
CA TYR A 789 16.59 4.26 24.48
C TYR A 789 15.69 4.86 23.39
N HIS A 790 16.06 4.72 22.11
CA HIS A 790 15.22 5.16 20.99
C HIS A 790 13.82 4.55 21.02
N ILE A 791 13.70 3.24 21.24
CA ILE A 791 12.42 2.53 21.28
C ILE A 791 11.56 3.08 22.43
N VAL A 792 12.13 3.19 23.63
CA VAL A 792 11.43 3.70 24.83
C VAL A 792 11.02 5.16 24.66
N TYR A 793 11.91 6.00 24.14
CA TYR A 793 11.64 7.42 23.92
C TYR A 793 10.55 7.63 22.87
N THR A 794 10.58 6.86 21.78
CA THR A 794 9.55 6.94 20.73
C THR A 794 8.18 6.50 21.26
N PHE A 795 8.14 5.46 22.10
CA PHE A 795 6.92 5.06 22.80
C PHE A 795 6.38 6.19 23.70
N TYR A 796 7.23 6.78 24.54
CA TYR A 796 6.84 7.90 25.42
C TYR A 796 6.31 9.14 24.66
N ARG A 797 6.84 9.42 23.47
CA ARG A 797 6.41 10.55 22.63
C ARG A 797 5.08 10.31 21.93
N THR A 798 4.72 9.05 21.70
CA THR A 798 3.56 8.68 20.86
C THR A 798 2.38 8.21 21.68
N TYR A 799 2.62 7.41 22.73
CA TYR A 799 1.57 6.83 23.56
C TYR A 799 0.73 7.91 24.25
N GLY A 800 -0.59 7.85 24.02
CA GLY A 800 -1.57 8.81 24.57
C GLY A 800 -1.53 10.23 24.00
N LYS A 801 -0.58 10.56 23.11
CA LYS A 801 -0.39 11.92 22.54
C LYS A 801 -0.71 12.01 21.06
N VAL A 802 -0.60 10.90 20.34
CA VAL A 802 -0.75 10.85 18.89
C VAL A 802 -1.79 9.82 18.52
N ASN A 803 -2.70 10.16 17.61
CA ASN A 803 -3.66 9.25 17.02
C ASN A 803 -3.38 9.04 15.52
N TYR A 804 -2.70 7.94 15.19
CA TYR A 804 -2.34 7.60 13.82
C TYR A 804 -3.50 7.09 12.95
N THR A 805 -4.63 6.71 13.57
CA THR A 805 -5.84 6.28 12.84
C THR A 805 -6.67 7.45 12.34
N ASP A 806 -6.41 8.65 12.85
CA ASP A 806 -7.11 9.88 12.47
C ASP A 806 -6.58 10.43 11.14
N ARG A 807 -7.12 9.91 10.03
CA ARG A 807 -6.76 10.29 8.66
C ARG A 807 -7.95 10.74 7.83
N SER A 808 -8.88 11.48 8.45
CA SER A 808 -9.93 12.12 7.65
C SER A 808 -9.27 13.04 6.60
N PRO A 809 -9.66 12.97 5.32
CA PRO A 809 -9.10 13.83 4.28
C PRO A 809 -9.21 15.31 4.66
N GLU A 810 -10.31 15.67 5.34
CA GLU A 810 -10.55 17.00 5.88
C GLU A 810 -9.49 17.44 6.90
N ARG A 811 -9.15 16.60 7.90
CA ARG A 811 -8.11 16.96 8.88
C ARG A 811 -6.73 17.05 8.25
N MET A 812 -6.45 16.25 7.21
CA MET A 812 -5.20 16.35 6.43
C MET A 812 -5.05 17.71 5.77
N LEU A 813 -6.14 18.28 5.25
CA LEU A 813 -6.15 19.63 4.69
C LEU A 813 -6.05 20.72 5.77
N GLN A 814 -6.75 20.53 6.89
CA GLN A 814 -6.79 21.52 7.99
C GLN A 814 -5.53 21.54 8.88
N LYS A 815 -4.51 20.71 8.59
CA LYS A 815 -3.25 20.61 9.37
C LYS A 815 -3.51 20.48 10.89
N SER A 816 -4.40 19.57 11.28
CA SER A 816 -4.81 19.41 12.70
C SER A 816 -3.62 19.19 13.65
N ASP A 817 -3.77 19.57 14.92
CA ASP A 817 -2.74 19.41 15.96
C ASP A 817 -2.17 17.99 16.03
N ASN A 818 -3.05 16.99 15.87
CA ASN A 818 -2.66 15.59 15.85
C ASN A 818 -1.72 15.25 14.68
N ILE A 819 -2.05 15.71 13.45
CA ILE A 819 -1.19 15.51 12.27
C ILE A 819 0.15 16.23 12.45
N MET A 820 0.13 17.41 13.06
CA MET A 820 1.35 18.16 13.34
C MET A 820 2.27 17.44 14.32
N GLU A 821 1.72 16.77 15.34
CA GLU A 821 2.51 15.96 16.27
C GLU A 821 3.02 14.66 15.60
N VAL A 822 2.23 14.01 14.73
CA VAL A 822 2.69 12.88 13.88
C VAL A 822 3.93 13.29 13.08
N LEU A 823 3.86 14.43 12.39
CA LEU A 823 4.96 14.95 11.58
C LEU A 823 6.18 15.32 12.45
N ARG A 824 5.97 15.82 13.66
CA ARG A 824 7.05 16.12 14.61
C ARG A 824 7.78 14.84 15.02
N VAL A 825 7.07 13.78 15.40
CA VAL A 825 7.67 12.47 15.73
C VAL A 825 8.42 11.89 14.52
N TYR A 826 7.83 11.99 13.32
CA TYR A 826 8.46 11.52 12.09
C TYR A 826 9.84 12.14 11.82
N LYS A 827 9.97 13.46 12.00
CA LYS A 827 11.17 14.27 11.69
C LYS A 827 12.22 14.29 12.81
N LEU A 828 11.87 13.86 14.02
CA LEU A 828 12.77 13.96 15.17
C LEU A 828 14.00 13.06 14.98
N ALA A 829 15.18 13.57 15.35
CA ALA A 829 16.43 12.83 15.23
C ALA A 829 16.38 11.51 16.04
N SER A 830 15.87 11.55 17.27
CA SER A 830 15.77 10.34 18.08
C SER A 830 14.94 9.25 17.40
N SER A 831 13.85 9.59 16.71
CA SER A 831 13.01 8.61 16.02
C SER A 831 13.66 8.00 14.76
N ASN A 832 14.74 8.59 14.25
CA ASN A 832 15.47 8.13 13.05
C ASN A 832 16.82 7.45 13.37
N LEU A 833 17.12 7.25 14.67
CA LEU A 833 18.35 6.58 15.14
C LEU A 833 18.62 5.20 14.52
N PRO A 834 17.62 4.34 14.21
CA PRO A 834 17.90 3.02 13.64
C PRO A 834 18.80 3.07 12.40
N GLY A 835 18.60 4.05 11.50
CA GLY A 835 19.39 4.19 10.29
C GLY A 835 20.88 4.41 10.58
N VAL A 836 21.24 5.37 11.43
CA VAL A 836 22.64 5.67 11.77
C VAL A 836 23.29 4.50 12.54
N LEU A 837 22.59 3.93 13.52
CA LEU A 837 23.11 2.81 14.33
C LEU A 837 23.33 1.58 13.46
N GLY A 838 22.37 1.25 12.60
CA GLY A 838 22.52 0.19 11.61
C GLY A 838 23.73 0.44 10.70
N GLY A 839 23.92 1.68 10.24
CA GLY A 839 25.06 2.02 9.39
C GLY A 839 26.40 1.81 10.08
N VAL A 840 26.52 2.18 11.36
CA VAL A 840 27.73 1.90 12.15
C VAL A 840 27.98 0.39 12.25
N VAL A 841 26.97 -0.41 12.60
CA VAL A 841 27.08 -1.86 12.73
C VAL A 841 27.47 -2.52 11.41
N TYR A 842 26.72 -2.26 10.33
CA TYR A 842 26.98 -2.88 9.03
C TYR A 842 28.27 -2.36 8.37
N GLY A 843 28.65 -1.10 8.62
CA GLY A 843 29.94 -0.55 8.20
C GLY A 843 31.11 -1.28 8.86
N PHE A 844 31.02 -1.56 10.16
CA PHE A 844 32.02 -2.33 10.90
C PHE A 844 32.10 -3.79 10.40
N ILE A 845 30.95 -4.45 10.20
CA ILE A 845 30.88 -5.80 9.63
C ILE A 845 31.55 -5.83 8.25
N SER A 846 31.26 -4.85 7.39
CA SER A 846 31.85 -4.76 6.05
C SER A 846 33.36 -4.59 6.09
N TYR A 847 33.88 -3.81 7.03
CA TYR A 847 35.32 -3.67 7.25
C TYR A 847 35.95 -5.01 7.67
N LYS A 848 35.39 -5.69 8.68
CA LYS A 848 35.89 -6.99 9.17
C LYS A 848 35.84 -8.08 8.09
N CYS A 849 34.85 -8.02 7.21
CA CYS A 849 34.65 -8.98 6.13
C CYS A 849 35.26 -8.53 4.79
N ARG A 850 36.05 -7.43 4.73
CA ARG A 850 36.58 -6.91 3.45
C ARG A 850 37.39 -7.93 2.65
N ASN A 851 38.12 -8.80 3.36
CA ASN A 851 39.00 -9.83 2.78
C ASN A 851 38.39 -11.24 2.83
N ARG A 852 37.11 -11.40 3.21
CA ARG A 852 36.46 -12.71 3.38
C ARG A 852 35.11 -12.74 2.68
N LYS A 853 34.87 -13.74 1.83
CA LYS A 853 33.56 -13.94 1.20
C LYS A 853 32.59 -14.61 2.18
N ILE A 854 31.44 -13.97 2.41
CA ILE A 854 30.32 -14.51 3.19
C ILE A 854 29.31 -15.18 2.24
N LEU A 855 28.54 -16.16 2.72
CA LEU A 855 27.42 -16.80 2.00
C LEU A 855 27.85 -17.59 0.74
N THR A 856 28.85 -18.46 0.87
CA THR A 856 29.36 -19.25 -0.26
C THR A 856 28.37 -20.30 -0.77
N LYS A 857 27.53 -20.90 0.10
CA LYS A 857 26.54 -21.91 -0.29
C LYS A 857 25.28 -21.28 -0.90
N LYS A 858 24.72 -21.89 -1.96
CA LYS A 858 23.52 -21.42 -2.67
C LYS A 858 22.29 -21.29 -1.76
N ILE A 859 22.06 -22.26 -0.87
CA ILE A 859 20.92 -22.24 0.07
C ILE A 859 20.94 -21.01 0.98
N TYR A 860 22.11 -20.67 1.55
CA TYR A 860 22.24 -19.50 2.43
C TYR A 860 22.05 -18.18 1.68
N ARG A 861 22.47 -18.10 0.41
CA ARG A 861 22.19 -16.93 -0.43
C ARG A 861 20.69 -16.74 -0.65
N VAL A 862 19.96 -17.81 -0.94
CA VAL A 862 18.49 -17.74 -1.13
C VAL A 862 17.81 -17.31 0.16
N VAL A 863 18.13 -17.94 1.29
CA VAL A 863 17.56 -17.58 2.60
C VAL A 863 17.88 -16.13 2.98
N TRP A 864 19.10 -15.67 2.73
CA TRP A 864 19.52 -14.29 3.00
C TRP A 864 18.69 -13.27 2.21
N TRP A 865 18.48 -13.52 0.92
CA TRP A 865 17.68 -12.65 0.08
C TRP A 865 16.20 -12.66 0.47
N ILE A 866 15.64 -13.84 0.79
CA ILE A 866 14.27 -13.95 1.29
C ILE A 866 14.12 -13.15 2.58
N LEU A 867 15.03 -13.30 3.54
CA LEU A 867 15.00 -12.58 4.81
C LEU A 867 15.08 -11.06 4.61
N SER A 868 16.03 -10.61 3.79
CA SER A 868 16.23 -9.19 3.50
C SER A 868 14.96 -8.54 2.91
N TRP A 869 14.37 -9.17 1.88
CA TRP A 869 13.14 -8.68 1.26
C TRP A 869 11.93 -8.80 2.20
N ALA A 870 11.81 -9.90 2.96
CA ALA A 870 10.70 -10.09 3.90
C ALA A 870 10.70 -9.00 4.99
N CYS A 871 11.85 -8.68 5.58
CA CYS A 871 11.93 -7.60 6.58
C CYS A 871 11.49 -6.25 6.00
N MET A 872 11.96 -5.89 4.80
CA MET A 872 11.57 -4.63 4.14
C MET A 872 10.07 -4.62 3.80
N LEU A 873 9.55 -5.70 3.23
CA LEU A 873 8.14 -5.81 2.83
C LEU A 873 7.20 -5.81 4.03
N ILE A 874 7.54 -6.49 5.12
CA ILE A 874 6.76 -6.47 6.37
C ILE A 874 6.76 -5.05 6.95
N ALA A 875 7.91 -4.39 7.01
CA ALA A 875 8.00 -3.04 7.54
C ALA A 875 7.19 -2.01 6.72
N ILE A 876 7.01 -2.24 5.41
CA ILE A 876 6.22 -1.37 4.54
C ILE A 876 4.73 -1.75 4.56
N THR A 877 4.37 -3.02 4.60
CA THR A 877 2.96 -3.46 4.48
C THR A 877 2.20 -3.39 5.80
N LEU A 878 2.88 -3.62 6.92
CA LEU A 878 2.25 -3.72 8.25
C LEU A 878 1.45 -2.46 8.66
N PRO A 879 1.90 -1.21 8.41
CA PRO A 879 1.12 -0.02 8.74
C PRO A 879 -0.20 0.07 7.98
N ALA A 880 -0.18 -0.30 6.70
CA ALA A 880 -1.38 -0.31 5.85
C ALA A 880 -2.40 -1.33 6.37
N ILE A 881 -1.92 -2.50 6.82
CA ILE A 881 -2.76 -3.53 7.44
C ILE A 881 -3.33 -3.03 8.77
N ILE A 882 -2.49 -2.44 9.64
CA ILE A 882 -2.91 -1.96 10.96
C ILE A 882 -3.99 -0.88 10.84
N LEU A 883 -3.76 0.14 10.01
CA LEU A 883 -4.69 1.28 9.88
C LEU A 883 -6.02 0.89 9.26
N ARG A 884 -6.04 -0.15 8.42
CA ARG A 884 -7.24 -0.59 7.74
C ARG A 884 -8.04 -1.61 8.54
N SER A 885 -7.36 -2.53 9.22
CA SER A 885 -8.02 -3.61 9.93
C SER A 885 -8.49 -3.22 11.34
N PHE A 886 -7.96 -2.14 11.92
CA PHE A 886 -8.20 -1.79 13.33
C PHE A 886 -8.62 -0.34 13.58
N LYS A 887 -9.91 -0.02 13.45
CA LYS A 887 -10.45 1.35 13.65
C LYS A 887 -10.34 1.91 15.10
N GLU A 888 -10.51 1.07 16.13
CA GLU A 888 -10.53 1.46 17.56
C GLU A 888 -9.19 1.18 18.26
N ARG A 889 -8.47 0.11 17.89
CA ARG A 889 -7.14 -0.26 18.45
C ARG A 889 -5.97 -0.08 17.50
N GLY A 890 -6.23 0.44 16.29
CA GLY A 890 -5.18 0.65 15.29
C GLY A 890 -4.13 1.62 15.78
N ASN A 891 -4.45 2.53 16.69
CA ASN A 891 -3.48 3.48 17.20
C ASN A 891 -2.39 2.78 18.04
N ASP A 892 -2.75 1.88 18.96
CA ASP A 892 -1.77 1.17 19.80
C ASP A 892 -0.85 0.27 18.98
N MET A 893 -1.44 -0.48 18.04
CA MET A 893 -0.67 -1.31 17.10
C MET A 893 0.23 -0.47 16.19
N TYR A 894 -0.25 0.69 15.76
CA TYR A 894 0.54 1.61 14.95
C TYR A 894 1.66 2.25 15.77
N ILE A 895 1.42 2.57 17.03
CA ILE A 895 2.45 3.04 17.97
C ILE A 895 3.54 1.97 18.13
N PHE A 896 3.15 0.70 18.33
CA PHE A 896 4.12 -0.40 18.34
C PHE A 896 4.92 -0.45 17.04
N TYR A 897 4.24 -0.36 15.89
CA TYR A 897 4.93 -0.27 14.59
C TYR A 897 5.87 0.93 14.51
N VAL A 898 5.50 2.12 14.98
CA VAL A 898 6.37 3.31 14.94
C VAL A 898 7.64 3.09 15.75
N CYS A 899 7.56 2.33 16.85
CA CYS A 899 8.70 1.98 17.68
C CYS A 899 9.66 0.95 17.03
N VAL A 900 9.14 -0.04 16.27
CA VAL A 900 9.97 -1.16 15.77
C VAL A 900 10.11 -1.24 14.23
N GLY A 901 9.23 -0.60 13.48
CA GLY A 901 9.11 -0.71 12.03
C GLY A 901 10.33 -0.17 11.29
N ARG A 902 10.86 0.98 11.71
CA ARG A 902 12.11 1.54 11.16
C ARG A 902 13.31 0.64 11.42
N THR A 903 13.38 0.02 12.61
CA THR A 903 14.41 -0.96 12.97
C THR A 903 14.36 -2.18 12.06
N LEU A 904 13.17 -2.74 11.84
CA LEU A 904 12.97 -3.87 10.94
C LEU A 904 13.36 -3.52 9.50
N TYR A 905 12.99 -2.33 9.04
CA TYR A 905 13.33 -1.85 7.70
C TYR A 905 14.85 -1.69 7.52
N VAL A 906 15.53 -1.03 8.47
CA VAL A 906 16.99 -0.86 8.45
C VAL A 906 17.72 -2.20 8.47
N PHE A 907 17.25 -3.16 9.25
CA PHE A 907 17.80 -4.51 9.26
C PHE A 907 17.70 -5.16 7.87
N GLY A 908 16.52 -5.10 7.23
CA GLY A 908 16.32 -5.58 5.88
C GLY A 908 17.22 -4.90 4.84
N CYS A 909 17.31 -3.56 4.87
CA CYS A 909 18.18 -2.77 3.98
C CYS A 909 19.67 -3.04 4.23
N GLY A 910 20.07 -3.24 5.48
CA GLY A 910 21.44 -3.56 5.84
C GLY A 910 21.90 -4.90 5.29
N LEU A 911 21.05 -5.93 5.44
CA LEU A 911 21.28 -7.25 4.82
C LEU A 911 21.31 -7.16 3.28
N PHE A 912 20.42 -6.36 2.70
CA PHE A 912 20.36 -6.11 1.26
C PHE A 912 21.69 -5.56 0.74
N ILE A 913 22.14 -4.44 1.33
CA ILE A 913 23.36 -3.74 0.94
C ILE A 913 24.59 -4.62 1.21
N LEU A 914 24.63 -5.35 2.33
CA LEU A 914 25.76 -6.23 2.66
C LEU A 914 25.89 -7.38 1.64
N GLY A 915 24.78 -7.99 1.24
CA GLY A 915 24.76 -8.99 0.17
C GLY A 915 25.27 -8.43 -1.15
N MET A 916 24.89 -7.18 -1.46
CA MET A 916 25.32 -6.46 -2.65
C MET A 916 26.83 -6.17 -2.63
N THR A 917 27.40 -5.67 -1.53
CA THR A 917 28.84 -5.38 -1.44
C THR A 917 29.68 -6.66 -1.49
N GLN A 918 29.21 -7.76 -0.88
CA GLN A 918 29.88 -9.07 -0.87
C GLN A 918 29.85 -9.83 -2.21
N GLY A 919 29.20 -9.29 -3.24
CA GLY A 919 29.17 -9.91 -4.58
C GLY A 919 28.03 -10.88 -4.82
N ASN A 920 27.08 -10.99 -3.88
CA ASN A 920 25.95 -11.93 -3.94
C ASN A 920 24.67 -11.33 -4.57
N GLY A 921 24.76 -10.12 -5.15
CA GLY A 921 23.61 -9.38 -5.70
C GLY A 921 23.19 -9.70 -7.13
N GLY A 922 23.90 -10.59 -7.84
CA GLY A 922 23.53 -11.03 -9.19
C GLY A 922 23.23 -9.87 -10.14
N ILE A 923 22.06 -9.93 -10.80
CA ILE A 923 21.58 -8.93 -11.76
C ILE A 923 21.44 -7.54 -11.12
N ILE A 924 20.91 -7.46 -9.89
CA ILE A 924 20.68 -6.19 -9.19
C ILE A 924 22.00 -5.46 -8.97
N ARG A 925 23.07 -6.18 -8.59
CA ARG A 925 24.42 -5.61 -8.45
C ARG A 925 24.94 -5.05 -9.77
N ASN A 926 24.73 -5.75 -10.88
CA ASN A 926 25.19 -5.31 -12.19
C ASN A 926 24.46 -4.03 -12.65
N ILE A 927 23.15 -3.94 -12.43
CA ILE A 927 22.37 -2.73 -12.71
C ILE A 927 22.88 -1.55 -11.87
N CYS A 928 23.02 -1.75 -10.55
CA CYS A 928 23.51 -0.70 -9.64
C CYS A 928 24.95 -0.26 -9.92
N LYS A 929 25.76 -1.09 -10.57
CA LYS A 929 27.14 -0.78 -10.98
C LYS A 929 27.26 -0.23 -12.41
N SER A 930 26.19 -0.26 -13.19
CA SER A 930 26.22 0.21 -14.58
C SER A 930 26.68 1.67 -14.69
N SER A 931 27.26 2.03 -15.84
CA SER A 931 27.76 3.39 -16.07
C SER A 931 26.65 4.46 -15.97
N PRO A 932 25.47 4.30 -16.62
CA PRO A 932 24.40 5.29 -16.53
C PRO A 932 23.91 5.51 -15.10
N VAL A 933 23.74 4.43 -14.33
CA VAL A 933 23.28 4.50 -12.94
C VAL A 933 24.33 5.15 -12.03
N ASN A 934 25.62 4.96 -12.29
CA ASN A 934 26.67 5.68 -11.55
C ASN A 934 26.66 7.19 -11.82
N ILE A 935 26.43 7.60 -13.07
CA ILE A 935 26.34 9.03 -13.43
C ILE A 935 25.12 9.65 -12.75
N LEU A 936 23.95 9.02 -12.87
CA LEU A 936 22.72 9.49 -12.22
C LEU A 936 22.83 9.44 -10.69
N GLY A 937 23.53 8.45 -10.14
CA GLY A 937 23.86 8.33 -8.72
C GLY A 937 24.57 9.58 -8.17
N ARG A 938 25.47 10.19 -8.94
CA ARG A 938 26.16 11.44 -8.57
C ARG A 938 25.24 12.65 -8.56
N LEU A 939 24.17 12.64 -9.36
CA LEU A 939 23.18 13.71 -9.45
C LEU A 939 22.06 13.57 -8.40
N THR A 940 22.02 12.48 -7.62
CA THR A 940 20.93 12.24 -6.65
C THR A 940 20.80 13.32 -5.59
N TYR A 941 21.92 13.92 -5.16
CA TYR A 941 21.88 14.98 -4.15
C TYR A 941 21.19 16.24 -4.67
N GLY A 942 21.59 16.74 -5.85
CA GLY A 942 20.92 17.89 -6.46
C GLY A 942 19.46 17.61 -6.82
N ALA A 943 19.14 16.39 -7.28
CA ALA A 943 17.76 15.99 -7.57
C ALA A 943 16.91 15.98 -6.28
N TYR A 944 17.48 15.49 -5.17
CA TYR A 944 16.84 15.55 -3.87
C TYR A 944 16.61 16.98 -3.38
N LEU A 945 17.51 17.93 -3.66
CA LEU A 945 17.30 19.33 -3.28
C LEU A 945 16.20 20.00 -4.13
N MET A 946 16.19 19.75 -5.44
CA MET A 946 15.32 20.45 -6.40
C MET A 946 13.91 19.89 -6.50
N HIS A 947 13.68 18.60 -6.23
CA HIS A 947 12.38 17.97 -6.52
C HIS A 947 11.16 18.66 -5.88
N PRO A 948 11.19 19.22 -4.65
CA PRO A 948 10.01 19.85 -4.08
C PRO A 948 9.72 21.21 -4.73
N ILE A 949 10.74 21.89 -5.26
CA ILE A 949 10.56 23.13 -6.03
C ILE A 949 9.89 22.78 -7.36
N VAL A 950 10.40 21.75 -8.06
CA VAL A 950 9.80 21.25 -9.31
C VAL A 950 8.32 20.90 -9.10
N LEU A 951 8.01 20.13 -8.05
CA LEU A 951 6.64 19.73 -7.72
C LEU A 951 5.75 20.95 -7.43
N ARG A 952 6.21 21.89 -6.60
CA ARG A 952 5.43 23.08 -6.23
C ARG A 952 5.19 24.02 -7.40
N VAL A 953 6.20 24.31 -8.21
CA VAL A 953 6.03 25.14 -9.41
C VAL A 953 5.02 24.47 -10.34
N LYS A 954 5.17 23.16 -10.60
CA LYS A 954 4.24 22.41 -11.45
C LYS A 954 2.80 22.48 -10.95
N LYS A 955 2.57 22.33 -9.65
CA LYS A 955 1.22 22.40 -9.06
C LYS A 955 0.69 23.84 -8.94
N GLY A 956 1.55 24.83 -8.73
CA GLY A 956 1.19 26.25 -8.73
C GLY A 956 0.76 26.77 -10.11
N LEU A 957 1.26 26.15 -11.19
CA LEU A 957 0.90 26.46 -12.58
C LEU A 957 -0.48 25.92 -13.00
N ILE A 958 -1.06 24.98 -12.26
CA ILE A 958 -2.34 24.35 -12.62
C ILE A 958 -3.46 25.40 -12.68
N ARG A 959 -4.23 25.36 -13.78
CA ARG A 959 -5.38 26.26 -14.01
C ARG A 959 -6.75 25.64 -13.70
N THR A 960 -6.85 24.32 -13.70
CA THR A 960 -8.10 23.57 -13.46
C THR A 960 -7.92 22.52 -12.38
N PRO A 961 -8.96 22.13 -11.62
CA PRO A 961 -8.85 21.06 -10.63
C PRO A 961 -8.26 19.79 -11.24
N ASN A 962 -7.39 19.12 -10.48
CA ASN A 962 -6.64 17.99 -10.96
C ASN A 962 -7.54 16.75 -11.08
N PHE A 963 -7.48 16.04 -12.21
CA PHE A 963 -8.19 14.79 -12.38
C PHE A 963 -7.27 13.61 -12.04
N LEU A 964 -7.61 12.84 -11.02
CA LEU A 964 -6.80 11.73 -10.55
C LEU A 964 -7.11 10.45 -11.29
N ASN A 965 -6.11 9.90 -11.96
CA ASN A 965 -6.12 8.60 -12.60
C ASN A 965 -4.73 7.98 -12.45
N SER A 966 -4.64 6.67 -12.23
CA SER A 966 -3.40 5.90 -12.14
C SER A 966 -2.41 6.22 -13.27
N TYR A 967 -2.88 6.36 -14.52
CA TYR A 967 -2.00 6.68 -15.66
C TYR A 967 -1.44 8.09 -15.59
N LEU A 968 -2.30 9.09 -15.30
CA LEU A 968 -1.89 10.49 -15.18
C LEU A 968 -0.91 10.69 -14.01
N LEU A 969 -1.11 9.96 -12.92
CA LEU A 969 -0.18 9.97 -11.78
C LEU A 969 1.19 9.41 -12.15
N ILE A 970 1.26 8.34 -12.95
CA ILE A 970 2.53 7.79 -13.43
C ILE A 970 3.25 8.79 -14.34
N PHE A 971 2.55 9.40 -15.29
CA PHE A 971 3.13 10.44 -16.15
C PHE A 971 3.65 11.63 -15.33
N ASP A 972 2.86 12.10 -14.36
CA ASP A 972 3.25 13.19 -13.46
C ASP A 972 4.52 12.83 -12.67
N CYS A 973 4.66 11.58 -12.21
CA CYS A 973 5.85 11.09 -11.51
C CYS A 973 7.08 11.06 -12.44
N VAL A 974 6.95 10.52 -13.65
CA VAL A 974 8.05 10.43 -14.62
C VAL A 974 8.56 11.81 -15.00
N GLU A 975 7.64 12.75 -15.27
CA GLU A 975 7.97 14.15 -15.54
C GLU A 975 8.69 14.79 -14.35
N SER A 976 8.21 14.56 -13.12
CA SER A 976 8.82 15.12 -11.92
C SER A 976 10.24 14.59 -11.70
N ILE A 977 10.48 13.31 -11.96
CA ILE A 977 11.83 12.70 -11.92
C ILE A 977 12.72 13.35 -12.99
N ALA A 978 12.25 13.44 -14.23
CA ALA A 978 13.03 14.00 -15.34
C ALA A 978 13.46 15.44 -15.05
N TRP A 979 12.52 16.31 -14.65
CA TRP A 979 12.81 17.71 -14.31
C TRP A 979 13.73 17.83 -13.09
N SER A 980 13.57 16.99 -12.07
CA SER A 980 14.42 17.01 -10.88
C SER A 980 15.88 16.67 -11.21
N PHE A 981 16.11 15.67 -12.06
CA PHE A 981 17.46 15.31 -12.50
C PHE A 981 18.05 16.32 -13.49
N LEU A 982 17.23 16.91 -14.37
CA LEU A 982 17.67 17.98 -15.27
C LEU A 982 18.16 19.20 -14.49
N MET A 983 17.39 19.66 -13.50
CA MET A 983 17.79 20.77 -12.62
C MET A 983 19.00 20.41 -11.76
N SER A 984 19.15 19.14 -11.38
CA SER A 984 20.34 18.65 -10.67
C SER A 984 21.62 18.81 -11.49
N VAL A 985 21.58 18.58 -12.81
CA VAL A 985 22.74 18.78 -13.69
C VAL A 985 23.23 20.23 -13.61
N PHE A 986 22.32 21.19 -13.68
CA PHE A 986 22.65 22.61 -13.53
C PHE A 986 23.28 22.90 -12.16
N LEU A 987 22.62 22.45 -11.08
CA LEU A 987 23.10 22.68 -9.72
C LEU A 987 24.49 22.07 -9.48
N THR A 988 24.74 20.88 -10.00
CA THR A 988 26.01 20.18 -9.83
C THR A 988 27.15 20.81 -10.65
N LEU A 989 26.91 21.22 -11.90
CA LEU A 989 27.95 21.76 -12.77
C LEU A 989 28.32 23.21 -12.45
N PHE A 990 27.35 24.04 -12.07
CA PHE A 990 27.57 25.47 -11.82
C PHE A 990 28.00 25.78 -10.38
N PHE A 991 27.56 24.97 -9.40
CA PHE A 991 27.78 25.27 -7.99
C PHE A 991 28.56 24.16 -7.26
N GLU A 992 28.09 22.91 -7.31
CA GLU A 992 28.68 21.84 -6.50
C GLU A 992 30.13 21.50 -6.87
N MET A 993 30.38 21.19 -8.15
CA MET A 993 31.69 20.75 -8.61
C MET A 993 32.77 21.84 -8.55
N PRO A 994 32.51 23.09 -8.99
CA PRO A 994 33.50 24.16 -8.89
C PRO A 994 33.94 24.41 -7.46
N ILE A 995 32.98 24.52 -6.52
CA ILE A 995 33.28 24.79 -5.11
C ILE A 995 34.05 23.62 -4.48
N LYS A 996 33.64 22.39 -4.78
CA LYS A 996 34.36 21.19 -4.31
C LYS A 996 35.81 21.16 -4.78
N GLU A 997 36.08 21.52 -6.04
CA GLU A 997 37.43 21.56 -6.60
C GLU A 997 38.28 22.67 -5.96
N ILE A 998 37.71 23.85 -5.76
CA ILE A 998 38.39 24.96 -5.05
C ILE A 998 38.81 24.51 -3.66
N VAL A 999 37.89 23.92 -2.89
CA VAL A 999 38.19 23.53 -1.52
C VAL A 999 39.17 22.36 -1.44
N LEU A 1000 39.09 21.38 -2.35
CA LEU A 1000 40.10 20.32 -2.45
C LEU A 1000 41.51 20.87 -2.72
N ARG A 1001 41.62 21.97 -3.48
CA ARG A 1001 42.89 22.61 -3.83
C ARG A 1001 43.42 23.54 -2.73
N VAL A 1002 42.53 24.20 -1.98
CA VAL A 1002 42.89 25.04 -0.82
C VAL A 1002 43.27 24.20 0.40
N LEU A 1003 42.58 23.08 0.65
CA LEU A 1003 42.85 22.21 1.82
C LEU A 1003 44.02 21.23 1.61
N LYS A 1004 44.43 20.96 0.37
CA LYS A 1004 45.67 20.24 0.07
C LYS A 1004 46.83 21.24 -0.04
N SER A 1005 47.40 21.66 1.09
CA SER A 1005 48.81 22.07 1.12
C SER A 1005 49.70 20.91 0.61
N PRO A 1006 50.87 21.21 -0.01
CA PRO A 1006 51.64 20.23 -0.76
C PRO A 1006 52.04 19.03 0.10
N PRO A 1007 52.22 17.83 -0.49
CA PRO A 1007 52.73 16.69 0.25
C PRO A 1007 54.05 17.08 0.92
N LEU A 1008 54.20 16.72 2.20
CA LEU A 1008 55.50 16.70 2.86
C LEU A 1008 56.47 15.91 1.97
N PRO A 1009 57.71 16.40 1.79
CA PRO A 1009 58.67 15.76 0.90
C PRO A 1009 58.88 14.30 1.31
N ASP A 1010 58.87 13.45 0.31
CA ASP A 1010 59.00 12.00 0.39
C ASP A 1010 60.37 11.63 0.98
N THR A 1011 60.46 11.53 2.32
CA THR A 1011 61.66 11.03 3.00
C THR A 1011 61.60 9.50 3.10
N SER A 1012 61.61 8.79 1.97
CA SER A 1012 61.94 7.36 1.97
C SER A 1012 62.62 6.84 0.70
N HIS A 1013 63.35 7.71 -0.01
CA HIS A 1013 64.49 7.28 -0.84
C HIS A 1013 65.78 7.92 -0.34
N LYS A 1014 66.31 7.38 0.76
CA LYS A 1014 67.76 7.33 1.00
C LYS A 1014 68.14 5.90 1.33
N THR A 1015 68.68 5.24 0.32
CA THR A 1015 69.55 4.07 0.44
C THR A 1015 70.66 4.32 1.46
N LYS A 1016 70.73 3.47 2.50
CA LYS A 1016 71.88 2.65 2.83
C LYS A 1016 71.46 1.57 3.82
#